data_AF-A0AB37UEC3-F1
#
_entry.id   AF-A0AB37UEC3-F1
#
_cell.length_a   1.000
_cell.length_b   1.000
_cell.length_c   1.000
_cell.angle_alpha   90.00
_cell.angle_beta   90.00
_cell.angle_gamma   90.00
#
_symmetry.space_group_name_H-M   'P 1'
#
loop_
_entity.id
_entity.type
_entity.pdbx_description
1 polymer ?
#
loop_
_entity_poly.entity_id
_entity_poly.type
_entity_poly.pdbx_seq_one_letter_code
_entity_poly.pdbx_strand_id
1 'polypeptide(L)'
;MSAFWSVVLSAVLSQLPLVGQLELRIQDYLTRLHKPSVLPKEILLVTIDRPIARPEHNFYAELVQALIHKGAKVVVLNLPNSIRRPLDSRLENSLKQAIAKYSDQIVLVTYIKRRSHPLPAVLSVYHHLLPFDRQSIKPLIAPEQVHGFFESEVDVKDLSSPARQAHLAGDFHYVEDFHRTHQVKSVAAIALEKFSSHAANPAIVQIIENENTPLTQIAVNINFWGPAGTFPRLKVSSICAAAAPLKRCSVTPTHQVSQQVRHKLVLLDLPKEYLTSLGVLSPFGDRMSVGEVQANLIASLMTNSYLKTTPKWFDRTINMLGAICLGLLVTAGIVERKTKSIRPKIWLFGGILGSYTSLSLLAACQGSIMPLATPILIWLGSGVLVAVCLQLAWKQHQLHQQRQALAERQAALLQARKLLHRVVTDIHDGPLQELKLVMDGIELLAIDHPTVNPNPLLDRLEAVGRELRVQLGNTRLMAEKLAVTPELEAGLVRGMRQHLQQLVKSGELSLRIQDNLHPLLEPESDSSWLDAREDIFRFFKEAIANVIYHAQPPNGSATEISVSLTQRGTQCTLLVENNAIQPAASPLESTNRRKLSGGYGTKLMATIAAELPGGHWERIPRVDGGMQVRLIWTLDATARSKTEDR
;
A
#
# COMPACT_ATOMS: atom_id res chain seq x y z
N MET A 1 0.58 -3.46 -15.96
CA MET A 1 0.38 -3.53 -14.50
C MET A 1 0.26 -2.15 -13.84
N SER A 2 1.17 -1.18 -14.09
CA SER A 2 1.10 0.16 -13.48
C SER A 2 -0.21 0.91 -13.78
N ALA A 3 -0.69 0.86 -15.03
CA ALA A 3 -1.95 1.48 -15.43
C ALA A 3 -3.17 0.88 -14.70
N PHE A 4 -3.22 -0.45 -14.52
CA PHE A 4 -4.29 -1.13 -13.80
C PHE A 4 -4.33 -0.69 -12.33
N TRP A 5 -3.18 -0.68 -11.66
CA TRP A 5 -3.09 -0.23 -10.28
C TRP A 5 -3.38 1.26 -10.12
N SER A 6 -3.05 2.10 -11.10
CA SER A 6 -3.44 3.52 -11.13
C SER A 6 -4.96 3.70 -11.15
N VAL A 7 -5.67 2.93 -11.98
CA VAL A 7 -7.14 2.97 -12.03
C VAL A 7 -7.75 2.51 -10.70
N VAL A 8 -7.23 1.43 -10.11
CA VAL A 8 -7.70 0.93 -8.80
C VAL A 8 -7.42 1.95 -7.69
N LEU A 9 -6.19 2.49 -7.62
CA LEU A 9 -5.84 3.51 -6.62
C LEU A 9 -6.67 4.77 -6.80
N SER A 10 -6.91 5.20 -8.04
CA SER A 10 -7.74 6.36 -8.34
C SER A 10 -9.17 6.15 -7.84
N ALA A 11 -9.75 4.96 -8.07
CA ALA A 11 -11.08 4.63 -7.56
C ALA A 11 -11.14 4.61 -6.02
N VAL A 12 -10.12 4.09 -5.35
CA VAL A 12 -10.08 4.04 -3.88
C VAL A 12 -9.79 5.41 -3.26
N LEU A 13 -8.78 6.12 -3.75
CA LEU A 13 -8.37 7.44 -3.22
C LEU A 13 -9.43 8.51 -3.49
N SER A 14 -10.15 8.46 -4.63
CA SER A 14 -11.23 9.40 -4.92
C SER A 14 -12.44 9.23 -3.99
N GLN A 15 -12.61 8.06 -3.36
CA GLN A 15 -13.66 7.80 -2.38
C GLN A 15 -13.24 8.12 -0.94
N LEU A 16 -11.95 8.35 -0.69
CA LEU A 16 -11.45 8.62 0.66
C LEU A 16 -11.70 10.09 1.04
N PRO A 17 -12.48 10.36 2.11
CA PRO A 17 -12.85 11.73 2.49
C PRO A 17 -11.64 12.58 2.90
N LEU A 18 -10.58 11.95 3.42
CA LEU A 18 -9.34 12.65 3.80
C LEU A 18 -8.62 13.24 2.57
N VAL A 19 -8.61 12.52 1.45
CA VAL A 19 -7.98 12.99 0.20
C VAL A 19 -8.78 14.18 -0.36
N GLY A 20 -10.12 14.06 -0.35
CA GLY A 20 -11.00 15.17 -0.72
C GLY A 20 -10.81 16.40 0.17
N GLN A 21 -10.67 16.23 1.49
CA GLN A 21 -10.40 17.33 2.42
C GLN A 21 -9.02 17.98 2.23
N LEU A 22 -7.99 17.19 1.90
CA LEU A 22 -6.67 17.72 1.61
C LEU A 22 -6.70 18.57 0.33
N GLU A 23 -7.33 18.04 -0.72
CA GLU A 23 -7.52 18.76 -1.98
C GLU A 23 -8.30 20.06 -1.77
N LEU A 24 -9.40 20.02 -1.02
CA LEU A 24 -10.17 21.19 -0.60
C LEU A 24 -9.31 22.27 0.03
N ARG A 25 -8.47 21.92 1.01
CA ARG A 25 -7.59 22.88 1.69
C ARG A 25 -6.56 23.50 0.76
N ILE A 26 -6.00 22.72 -0.16
CA ILE A 26 -5.05 23.21 -1.16
C ILE A 26 -5.73 24.23 -2.07
N GLN A 27 -6.94 23.92 -2.55
CA GLN A 27 -7.71 24.82 -3.41
C GLN A 27 -8.15 26.09 -2.69
N ASP A 28 -8.60 26.00 -1.44
CA ASP A 28 -8.98 27.15 -0.62
C ASP A 28 -7.75 28.09 -0.42
N TYR A 29 -6.55 27.53 -0.24
CA TYR A 29 -5.31 28.31 -0.11
C TYR A 29 -4.88 28.96 -1.43
N LEU A 30 -4.92 28.22 -2.55
CA LEU A 30 -4.61 28.76 -3.88
C LEU A 30 -5.56 29.89 -4.28
N THR A 31 -6.86 29.73 -3.97
CA THR A 31 -7.86 30.76 -4.25
C THR A 31 -7.57 32.02 -3.43
N ARG A 32 -7.19 31.88 -2.15
CA ARG A 32 -6.79 33.03 -1.31
C ARG A 32 -5.58 33.78 -1.86
N LEU A 33 -4.61 33.09 -2.45
CA LEU A 33 -3.44 33.72 -3.08
C LEU A 33 -3.80 34.49 -4.35
N HIS A 34 -4.86 34.07 -5.06
CA HIS A 34 -5.33 34.70 -6.29
C HIS A 34 -6.30 35.87 -6.05
N LYS A 35 -6.45 36.34 -4.80
CA LYS A 35 -7.46 37.37 -4.46
C LYS A 35 -7.18 38.69 -5.21
N PRO A 36 -8.14 39.25 -5.96
CA PRO A 36 -7.97 40.53 -6.65
C PRO A 36 -7.86 41.68 -5.66
N SER A 37 -7.03 42.67 -6.00
CA SER A 37 -6.74 43.83 -5.14
C SER A 37 -7.87 44.86 -5.08
N VAL A 38 -8.81 44.86 -6.04
CA VAL A 38 -9.86 45.88 -6.17
C VAL A 38 -11.25 45.25 -6.11
N LEU A 39 -12.07 45.80 -5.24
CA LEU A 39 -13.46 45.42 -5.06
C LEU A 39 -14.37 46.20 -6.03
N PRO A 40 -15.31 45.55 -6.75
CA PRO A 40 -16.26 46.26 -7.61
C PRO A 40 -17.21 47.14 -6.78
N LYS A 41 -17.26 48.43 -7.12
CA LYS A 41 -18.09 49.44 -6.43
C LYS A 41 -19.54 49.46 -6.92
N GLU A 42 -19.79 48.75 -8.01
CA GLU A 42 -21.05 48.64 -8.74
C GLU A 42 -22.06 47.75 -8.02
N ILE A 43 -21.62 46.86 -7.13
CA ILE A 43 -22.49 45.94 -6.38
C ILE A 43 -22.97 46.62 -5.10
N LEU A 44 -24.28 46.53 -4.83
CA LEU A 44 -24.91 47.01 -3.59
C LEU A 44 -25.78 45.91 -2.97
N LEU A 45 -25.51 45.56 -1.72
CA LEU A 45 -26.35 44.63 -0.96
C LEU A 45 -27.42 45.39 -0.17
N VAL A 46 -28.68 45.07 -0.40
CA VAL A 46 -29.80 45.63 0.36
C VAL A 46 -30.30 44.57 1.34
N THR A 47 -30.14 44.85 2.64
CA THR A 47 -30.49 43.92 3.73
C THR A 47 -31.83 44.29 4.35
N ILE A 48 -32.71 43.30 4.49
CA ILE A 48 -34.01 43.46 5.14
C ILE A 48 -33.80 43.32 6.66
N ASP A 49 -33.75 44.47 7.35
CA ASP A 49 -33.44 44.58 8.77
C ASP A 49 -34.68 44.59 9.68
N ARG A 50 -35.88 44.42 9.10
CA ARG A 50 -37.18 44.48 9.79
C ARG A 50 -38.10 43.35 9.31
N PRO A 51 -39.08 42.92 10.14
CA PRO A 51 -40.10 41.98 9.70
C PRO A 51 -40.88 42.56 8.52
N ILE A 52 -41.06 41.77 7.47
CA ILE A 52 -41.77 42.17 6.27
C ILE A 52 -43.26 42.15 6.55
N ALA A 53 -43.96 43.21 6.16
CA ALA A 53 -45.40 43.29 6.28
C ALA A 53 -46.11 42.37 5.29
N ARG A 54 -47.19 41.70 5.74
CA ARG A 54 -48.07 40.92 4.86
C ARG A 54 -49.11 41.83 4.22
N PRO A 55 -49.40 41.71 2.91
CA PRO A 55 -48.86 40.72 1.97
C PRO A 55 -47.50 41.14 1.39
N GLU A 56 -46.53 40.23 1.47
CA GLU A 56 -45.13 40.47 1.12
C GLU A 56 -44.95 40.89 -0.35
N HIS A 57 -45.85 40.48 -1.24
CA HIS A 57 -45.81 40.76 -2.69
C HIS A 57 -45.80 42.26 -3.00
N ASN A 58 -46.62 43.04 -2.31
CA ASN A 58 -46.70 44.50 -2.53
C ASN A 58 -45.43 45.20 -2.03
N PHE A 59 -44.88 44.75 -0.91
CA PHE A 59 -43.64 45.29 -0.37
C PHE A 59 -42.48 45.11 -1.35
N TYR A 60 -42.30 43.90 -1.90
CA TYR A 60 -41.26 43.64 -2.90
C TYR A 60 -41.50 44.42 -4.20
N ALA A 61 -42.75 44.51 -4.67
CA ALA A 61 -43.08 45.27 -5.87
C ALA A 61 -42.74 46.76 -5.74
N GLU A 62 -43.17 47.41 -4.65
CA GLU A 62 -42.89 48.82 -4.39
C GLU A 62 -41.40 49.08 -4.17
N LEU A 63 -40.71 48.20 -3.44
CA LEU A 63 -39.27 48.32 -3.20
C LEU A 63 -38.46 48.24 -4.50
N VAL A 64 -38.79 47.28 -5.38
CA VAL A 64 -38.15 47.15 -6.69
C VAL A 64 -38.38 48.39 -7.55
N GLN A 65 -39.63 48.85 -7.62
CA GLN A 65 -39.96 50.08 -8.34
C GLN A 65 -39.17 51.26 -7.77
N ALA A 66 -39.10 51.42 -6.45
CA ALA A 66 -38.35 52.49 -5.80
C ALA A 66 -36.85 52.48 -6.14
N LEU A 67 -36.22 51.30 -6.11
CA LEU A 67 -34.81 51.12 -6.45
C LEU A 67 -34.53 51.49 -7.91
N ILE A 68 -35.37 51.02 -8.83
CA ILE A 68 -35.27 51.31 -10.27
C ILE A 68 -35.46 52.82 -10.54
N HIS A 69 -36.48 53.45 -9.94
CA HIS A 69 -36.71 54.90 -10.10
C HIS A 69 -35.57 55.74 -9.52
N LYS A 70 -34.86 55.25 -8.49
CA LYS A 70 -33.65 55.88 -7.94
C LYS A 70 -32.39 55.63 -8.78
N GLY A 71 -32.50 54.90 -9.89
CA GLY A 71 -31.43 54.71 -10.87
C GLY A 71 -30.62 53.42 -10.70
N ALA A 72 -31.14 52.41 -9.99
CA ALA A 72 -30.57 51.06 -10.05
C ALA A 72 -30.62 50.53 -11.50
N LYS A 73 -29.55 49.87 -11.95
CA LYS A 73 -29.48 49.30 -13.31
C LYS A 73 -30.08 47.90 -13.38
N VAL A 74 -29.81 47.09 -12.36
CA VAL A 74 -30.34 45.73 -12.23
C VAL A 74 -30.68 45.49 -10.77
N VAL A 75 -31.82 44.83 -10.51
CA VAL A 75 -32.29 44.42 -9.19
C VAL A 75 -32.47 42.91 -9.16
N VAL A 76 -31.67 42.24 -8.34
CA VAL A 76 -31.75 40.80 -8.08
C VAL A 76 -32.61 40.57 -6.84
N LEU A 77 -33.64 39.74 -6.97
CA LEU A 77 -34.66 39.51 -5.94
C LEU A 77 -34.56 38.10 -5.38
N ASN A 78 -34.03 38.01 -4.15
CA ASN A 78 -34.17 36.85 -3.31
C ASN A 78 -35.54 36.87 -2.62
N LEU A 79 -36.45 35.98 -3.06
CA LEU A 79 -37.80 35.90 -2.52
C LEU A 79 -37.91 34.82 -1.44
N PRO A 80 -38.61 35.08 -0.32
CA PRO A 80 -38.86 34.08 0.71
C PRO A 80 -39.79 32.97 0.19
N ASN A 81 -39.69 31.78 0.79
CA ASN A 81 -40.48 30.61 0.40
C ASN A 81 -42.00 30.83 0.52
N SER A 82 -42.44 31.79 1.34
CA SER A 82 -43.84 32.23 1.47
C SER A 82 -44.44 32.73 0.15
N ILE A 83 -43.62 33.32 -0.74
CA ILE A 83 -44.05 33.90 -2.02
C ILE A 83 -44.15 32.84 -3.14
N ARG A 84 -43.65 31.62 -2.91
CA ARG A 84 -43.75 30.51 -3.88
C ARG A 84 -45.18 30.04 -4.12
N ARG A 85 -46.09 30.28 -3.16
CA ARG A 85 -47.50 29.90 -3.31
C ARG A 85 -48.26 31.03 -3.99
N PRO A 86 -49.13 30.71 -4.97
CA PRO A 86 -50.01 31.71 -5.52
C PRO A 86 -50.92 32.28 -4.43
N LEU A 87 -51.10 33.60 -4.43
CA LEU A 87 -51.98 34.34 -3.53
C LEU A 87 -53.19 34.88 -4.30
N ASP A 88 -54.16 35.45 -3.59
CA ASP A 88 -55.33 36.07 -4.21
C ASP A 88 -54.94 36.99 -5.39
N SER A 89 -55.66 36.84 -6.50
CA SER A 89 -55.39 37.48 -7.80
C SER A 89 -55.20 39.00 -7.78
N ARG A 90 -55.67 39.71 -6.74
CA ARG A 90 -55.45 41.16 -6.56
C ARG A 90 -54.06 41.52 -6.04
N LEU A 91 -53.41 40.63 -5.29
CA LEU A 91 -52.10 40.84 -4.66
C LEU A 91 -50.93 40.40 -5.55
N GLU A 92 -51.16 39.43 -6.42
CA GLU A 92 -50.18 38.99 -7.42
C GLU A 92 -49.93 40.04 -8.51
N ASN A 93 -50.92 40.91 -8.77
CA ASN A 93 -50.88 41.88 -9.87
C ASN A 93 -49.74 42.90 -9.74
N SER A 94 -49.40 43.39 -8.54
CA SER A 94 -48.41 44.47 -8.38
C SER A 94 -46.99 44.06 -8.80
N LEU A 95 -46.54 42.88 -8.33
CA LEU A 95 -45.21 42.36 -8.67
C LEU A 95 -45.17 41.88 -10.12
N LYS A 96 -46.25 41.25 -10.60
CA LYS A 96 -46.42 40.84 -12.00
C LYS A 96 -46.37 42.03 -12.97
N GLN A 97 -46.99 43.15 -12.63
CA GLN A 97 -46.90 44.40 -13.39
C GLN A 97 -45.49 44.99 -13.37
N ALA A 98 -44.80 44.94 -12.22
CA ALA A 98 -43.41 45.39 -12.13
C ALA A 98 -42.48 44.54 -13.02
N ILE A 99 -42.64 43.21 -13.03
CA ILE A 99 -41.90 42.30 -13.89
C ILE A 99 -42.21 42.56 -15.38
N ALA A 100 -43.48 42.78 -15.72
CA ALA A 100 -43.89 43.10 -17.09
C ALA A 100 -43.27 44.42 -17.60
N LYS A 101 -43.14 45.43 -16.73
CA LYS A 101 -42.61 46.75 -17.09
C LYS A 101 -41.08 46.83 -17.08
N TYR A 102 -40.42 46.08 -16.19
CA TYR A 102 -38.98 46.17 -15.95
C TYR A 102 -38.28 44.82 -16.15
N SER A 103 -38.72 44.03 -17.13
CA SER A 103 -38.17 42.71 -17.47
C SER A 103 -36.66 42.74 -17.62
N ASP A 104 -36.12 43.80 -18.23
CA ASP A 104 -34.69 43.91 -18.55
C ASP A 104 -33.82 44.34 -17.36
N GLN A 105 -34.44 44.69 -16.23
CA GLN A 105 -33.75 45.16 -15.03
C GLN A 105 -33.98 44.25 -13.82
N ILE A 106 -34.97 43.37 -13.85
CA ILE A 106 -35.31 42.48 -12.72
C ILE A 106 -34.76 41.07 -12.94
N VAL A 107 -34.17 40.47 -11.91
CA VAL A 107 -33.78 39.04 -11.89
C VAL A 107 -34.41 38.36 -10.68
N LEU A 108 -35.14 37.28 -10.91
CA LEU A 108 -35.79 36.46 -9.89
C LEU A 108 -34.93 35.24 -9.55
N VAL A 109 -34.66 35.04 -8.27
CA VAL A 109 -33.83 33.94 -7.77
C VAL A 109 -34.68 32.69 -7.55
N THR A 110 -34.31 31.60 -8.23
CA THR A 110 -34.93 30.29 -8.03
C THR A 110 -33.95 29.35 -7.35
N TYR A 111 -34.23 29.03 -6.07
CA TYR A 111 -33.39 28.13 -5.29
C TYR A 111 -33.58 26.68 -5.72
N ILE A 112 -32.47 26.01 -5.99
CA ILE A 112 -32.41 24.57 -6.24
C ILE A 112 -31.49 23.90 -5.22
N LYS A 113 -31.90 22.73 -4.72
CA LYS A 113 -31.01 21.88 -3.93
C LYS A 113 -30.14 21.09 -4.90
N ARG A 114 -28.82 21.22 -4.78
CA ARG A 114 -27.88 20.45 -5.58
C ARG A 114 -28.09 18.95 -5.30
N ARG A 115 -28.32 18.15 -6.35
CA ARG A 115 -28.38 16.68 -6.26
C ARG A 115 -27.14 16.12 -6.93
N SER A 116 -26.52 15.14 -6.31
CA SER A 116 -25.32 14.43 -6.77
C SER A 116 -25.56 13.48 -7.96
N HIS A 117 -26.68 13.63 -8.69
CA HIS A 117 -27.09 12.71 -9.76
C HIS A 117 -27.25 13.41 -11.12
N PRO A 118 -26.96 12.71 -12.24
CA PRO A 118 -26.88 13.29 -13.58
C PRO A 118 -28.25 13.55 -14.25
N LEU A 119 -29.35 13.48 -13.50
CA LEU A 119 -30.69 13.77 -14.03
C LEU A 119 -30.91 15.29 -14.04
N PRO A 120 -31.53 15.86 -15.10
CA PRO A 120 -31.86 17.28 -15.11
C PRO A 120 -32.74 17.59 -13.91
N ALA A 121 -32.30 18.55 -13.11
CA ALA A 121 -32.99 18.84 -11.87
C ALA A 121 -34.29 19.61 -12.17
N VAL A 122 -35.30 19.42 -11.33
CA VAL A 122 -36.59 20.09 -11.49
C VAL A 122 -36.50 21.51 -10.93
N LEU A 123 -36.77 22.51 -11.76
CA LEU A 123 -36.73 23.93 -11.40
C LEU A 123 -38.15 24.45 -11.18
N SER A 124 -38.43 24.88 -9.94
CA SER A 124 -39.72 25.48 -9.56
C SER A 124 -39.74 26.98 -9.90
N VAL A 125 -39.98 27.31 -11.16
CA VAL A 125 -40.12 28.69 -11.65
C VAL A 125 -41.37 29.34 -11.03
N TYR A 126 -41.34 30.65 -10.76
CA TYR A 126 -42.49 31.39 -10.24
C TYR A 126 -43.44 31.77 -11.38
N HIS A 127 -44.03 30.78 -12.05
CA HIS A 127 -44.93 31.02 -13.18
C HIS A 127 -46.08 31.96 -12.82
N HIS A 128 -46.63 31.90 -11.60
CA HIS A 128 -47.70 32.81 -11.14
C HIS A 128 -47.31 34.30 -11.16
N LEU A 129 -46.02 34.61 -11.02
CA LEU A 129 -45.49 35.98 -11.05
C LEU A 129 -45.23 36.50 -12.47
N LEU A 130 -45.23 35.62 -13.48
CA LEU A 130 -45.01 36.02 -14.87
C LEU A 130 -46.30 36.53 -15.53
N PRO A 131 -46.23 37.61 -16.33
CA PRO A 131 -47.34 38.02 -17.19
C PRO A 131 -47.66 36.91 -18.20
N PHE A 132 -48.93 36.58 -18.39
CA PHE A 132 -49.38 35.61 -19.39
C PHE A 132 -50.19 36.30 -20.47
N ASP A 133 -50.03 35.82 -21.69
CA ASP A 133 -50.96 36.13 -22.76
C ASP A 133 -52.29 35.41 -22.50
N ARG A 134 -53.39 36.18 -22.53
CA ARG A 134 -54.74 35.67 -22.28
C ARG A 134 -55.22 34.69 -23.34
N GLN A 135 -54.60 34.68 -24.52
CA GLN A 135 -54.99 33.83 -25.65
C GLN A 135 -54.21 32.52 -25.74
N SER A 136 -52.89 32.55 -25.52
CA SER A 136 -52.02 31.38 -25.72
C SER A 136 -51.67 30.60 -24.44
N ILE A 137 -52.04 31.09 -23.24
CA ILE A 137 -51.65 30.51 -21.93
C ILE A 137 -50.11 30.43 -21.78
N LYS A 138 -49.36 31.08 -22.68
CA LYS A 138 -47.90 31.18 -22.61
C LYS A 138 -47.51 32.45 -21.87
N PRO A 139 -46.42 32.42 -21.10
CA PRO A 139 -45.92 33.61 -20.45
C PRO A 139 -45.48 34.62 -21.54
N LEU A 140 -45.88 35.89 -21.38
CA LEU A 140 -45.53 36.99 -22.28
C LEU A 140 -44.00 37.21 -22.31
N ILE A 141 -43.35 36.88 -21.20
CA ILE A 141 -41.90 36.94 -21.00
C ILE A 141 -41.42 35.51 -20.78
N ALA A 142 -40.44 35.07 -21.57
CA ALA A 142 -39.86 33.75 -21.38
C ALA A 142 -39.23 33.65 -19.97
N PRO A 143 -39.48 32.58 -19.19
CA PRO A 143 -38.93 32.43 -17.86
C PRO A 143 -37.41 32.66 -17.80
N GLU A 144 -36.68 32.20 -18.81
CA GLU A 144 -35.23 32.30 -18.94
C GLU A 144 -34.71 33.75 -18.99
N GLN A 145 -35.56 34.72 -19.34
CA GLN A 145 -35.19 36.14 -19.36
C GLN A 145 -35.17 36.75 -17.96
N VAL A 146 -35.95 36.23 -17.01
CA VAL A 146 -36.12 36.86 -15.67
C VAL A 146 -35.66 35.92 -14.55
N HIS A 147 -35.81 34.61 -14.70
CA HIS A 147 -35.46 33.62 -13.69
C HIS A 147 -34.04 33.10 -13.88
N GLY A 148 -33.22 33.27 -12.83
CA GLY A 148 -31.95 32.59 -12.69
C GLY A 148 -32.01 31.51 -11.63
N PHE A 149 -31.29 30.40 -11.84
CA PHE A 149 -31.14 29.39 -10.80
C PHE A 149 -30.00 29.76 -9.83
N PHE A 150 -30.17 29.37 -8.56
CA PHE A 150 -29.13 29.44 -7.54
C PHE A 150 -29.08 28.12 -6.77
N GLU A 151 -27.92 27.48 -6.78
CA GLU A 151 -27.68 26.25 -6.03
C GLU A 151 -27.51 26.59 -4.54
N SER A 152 -28.39 26.04 -3.71
CA SER A 152 -28.31 26.17 -2.26
C SER A 152 -27.91 24.84 -1.64
N GLU A 153 -26.81 24.87 -0.89
CA GLU A 153 -26.30 23.74 -0.11
C GLU A 153 -25.76 24.26 1.22
N VAL A 154 -25.96 23.47 2.28
CA VAL A 154 -25.68 23.89 3.66
C VAL A 154 -24.36 23.28 4.17
N ASP A 155 -23.82 22.26 3.51
CA ASP A 155 -22.61 21.55 3.95
C ASP A 155 -21.31 22.12 3.32
N VAL A 156 -20.25 22.18 4.13
CA VAL A 156 -18.90 22.68 3.78
C VAL A 156 -18.01 21.56 3.27
N LYS A 157 -18.40 20.30 3.45
CA LYS A 157 -17.51 19.16 3.17
C LYS A 157 -17.36 18.82 1.69
N ASP A 158 -18.07 19.52 0.80
CA ASP A 158 -17.98 19.31 -0.65
C ASP A 158 -17.18 20.42 -1.35
N LEU A 159 -16.32 20.01 -2.30
CA LEU A 159 -15.68 20.88 -3.32
C LEU A 159 -16.72 21.64 -4.12
N SER A 160 -17.88 21.02 -4.26
CA SER A 160 -18.99 21.49 -5.06
C SER A 160 -19.90 22.49 -4.34
N SER A 161 -19.58 22.87 -3.09
CA SER A 161 -20.34 23.86 -2.32
C SER A 161 -20.53 25.16 -3.11
N PRO A 162 -21.74 25.77 -3.13
CA PRO A 162 -22.03 26.98 -3.90
C PRO A 162 -21.29 28.22 -3.40
N ALA A 163 -20.75 28.19 -2.17
CA ALA A 163 -19.82 29.20 -1.71
C ALA A 163 -18.48 29.10 -2.44
N ARG A 164 -18.06 27.89 -2.86
CA ARG A 164 -16.78 27.63 -3.52
C ARG A 164 -16.87 27.64 -5.03
N GLN A 165 -17.86 26.95 -5.57
CA GLN A 165 -17.98 26.67 -6.99
C GLN A 165 -19.44 26.89 -7.41
N ALA A 166 -19.64 27.64 -8.48
CA ALA A 166 -20.96 27.87 -9.06
C ALA A 166 -20.96 27.61 -10.56
N HIS A 167 -22.06 27.04 -11.05
CA HIS A 167 -22.29 26.89 -12.49
C HIS A 167 -22.92 28.17 -13.06
N LEU A 168 -22.54 28.52 -14.29
CA LEU A 168 -23.11 29.68 -14.99
C LEU A 168 -24.36 29.33 -15.81
N ALA A 169 -24.51 28.08 -16.23
CA ALA A 169 -25.71 27.53 -16.84
C ALA A 169 -25.93 26.09 -16.40
N GLY A 170 -27.17 25.62 -16.49
CA GLY A 170 -27.53 24.23 -16.21
C GLY A 170 -28.76 23.80 -16.98
N ASP A 171 -28.92 22.49 -17.10
CA ASP A 171 -30.03 21.86 -17.80
C ASP A 171 -31.10 21.42 -16.77
N PHE A 172 -32.31 21.94 -16.94
CA PHE A 172 -33.40 21.74 -15.98
C PHE A 172 -34.71 21.38 -16.68
N HIS A 173 -35.55 20.61 -15.98
CA HIS A 173 -36.97 20.46 -16.32
C HIS A 173 -37.79 21.46 -15.50
N TYR A 174 -38.81 22.06 -16.09
CA TYR A 174 -39.74 22.88 -15.34
C TYR A 174 -40.77 22.01 -14.62
N VAL A 175 -41.25 22.45 -13.45
CA VAL A 175 -42.29 21.71 -12.71
C VAL A 175 -43.56 21.53 -13.55
N GLU A 176 -43.84 22.48 -14.45
CA GLU A 176 -44.99 22.42 -15.35
C GLU A 176 -44.71 21.66 -16.66
N ASP A 177 -43.44 21.42 -17.03
CA ASP A 177 -43.03 20.70 -18.24
C ASP A 177 -41.83 19.79 -17.96
N PHE A 178 -42.14 18.53 -17.65
CA PHE A 178 -41.14 17.47 -17.42
C PHE A 178 -40.61 16.84 -18.71
N HIS A 179 -41.19 17.15 -19.88
CA HIS A 179 -40.84 16.51 -21.14
C HIS A 179 -39.76 17.26 -21.91
N ARG A 180 -39.54 18.53 -21.58
CA ARG A 180 -38.53 19.37 -22.22
C ARG A 180 -37.43 19.74 -21.26
N THR A 181 -36.19 19.64 -21.73
CA THR A 181 -35.02 20.16 -21.03
C THR A 181 -34.79 21.61 -21.47
N HIS A 182 -34.70 22.51 -20.50
CA HIS A 182 -34.42 23.92 -20.69
C HIS A 182 -33.02 24.24 -20.17
N GLN A 183 -32.23 24.95 -20.98
CA GLN A 183 -30.97 25.49 -20.54
C GLN A 183 -31.23 26.82 -19.83
N VAL A 184 -31.01 26.85 -18.52
CA VAL A 184 -31.27 28.03 -17.68
C VAL A 184 -29.94 28.60 -17.21
N LYS A 185 -29.78 29.93 -17.32
CA LYS A 185 -28.61 30.66 -16.81
C LYS A 185 -28.70 30.84 -15.29
N SER A 186 -27.56 30.94 -14.62
CA SER A 186 -27.53 31.22 -13.18
C SER A 186 -27.91 32.68 -12.90
N VAL A 187 -28.33 32.97 -11.66
CA VAL A 187 -28.66 34.33 -11.23
C VAL A 187 -27.53 35.32 -11.53
N ALA A 188 -26.29 34.91 -11.28
CA ALA A 188 -25.13 35.77 -11.52
C ALA A 188 -24.93 36.05 -13.01
N ALA A 189 -25.10 35.05 -13.87
CA ALA A 189 -24.96 35.22 -15.32
C ALA A 189 -26.04 36.18 -15.88
N ILE A 190 -27.32 35.98 -15.54
CA ILE A 190 -28.41 36.84 -16.02
C ILE A 190 -28.28 38.27 -15.47
N ALA A 191 -27.97 38.43 -14.18
CA ALA A 191 -27.80 39.75 -13.58
C ALA A 191 -26.66 40.54 -14.23
N LEU A 192 -25.57 39.84 -14.55
CA LEU A 192 -24.41 40.43 -15.19
C LEU A 192 -24.65 40.77 -16.66
N GLU A 193 -25.35 39.91 -17.40
CA GLU A 193 -25.80 40.17 -18.78
C GLU A 193 -26.68 41.41 -18.86
N LYS A 194 -27.70 41.50 -18.00
CA LYS A 194 -28.57 42.68 -17.93
C LYS A 194 -27.80 43.94 -17.54
N PHE A 195 -26.82 43.81 -16.64
CA PHE A 195 -26.01 44.94 -16.23
C PHE A 195 -25.08 45.41 -17.35
N SER A 196 -24.46 44.48 -18.09
CA SER A 196 -23.54 44.80 -19.20
C SER A 196 -24.25 45.40 -20.41
N SER A 197 -25.46 44.94 -20.75
CA SER A 197 -26.32 45.59 -21.77
C SER A 197 -26.55 47.07 -21.47
N HIS A 198 -26.52 47.46 -20.20
CA HIS A 198 -26.71 48.83 -19.76
C HIS A 198 -25.40 49.59 -19.44
N ALA A 199 -24.26 48.89 -19.39
CA ALA A 199 -22.96 49.41 -18.95
C ALA A 199 -21.87 49.38 -20.05
N ALA A 200 -22.15 48.82 -21.24
CA ALA A 200 -21.24 48.78 -22.38
C ALA A 200 -19.83 48.24 -22.06
N ASN A 201 -19.74 47.16 -21.28
CA ASN A 201 -18.46 46.56 -20.90
C ASN A 201 -18.19 45.26 -21.70
N PRO A 202 -17.29 45.29 -22.71
CA PRO A 202 -17.10 44.18 -23.66
C PRO A 202 -16.44 42.93 -23.05
N ALA A 203 -15.68 43.07 -21.95
CA ALA A 203 -15.00 41.94 -21.31
C ALA A 203 -15.99 40.94 -20.64
N ILE A 204 -17.13 41.45 -20.19
CA ILE A 204 -18.18 40.67 -19.54
C ILE A 204 -19.02 39.90 -20.57
N VAL A 205 -19.24 40.52 -21.73
CA VAL A 205 -20.00 39.96 -22.86
C VAL A 205 -19.29 38.73 -23.43
N GLN A 206 -17.96 38.77 -23.58
CA GLN A 206 -17.17 37.63 -24.08
C GLN A 206 -17.21 36.36 -23.21
N ILE A 207 -17.48 36.47 -21.90
CA ILE A 207 -17.58 35.30 -21.00
C ILE A 207 -18.94 34.60 -21.16
N ILE A 208 -19.98 35.36 -21.49
CA ILE A 208 -21.37 34.90 -21.59
C ILE A 208 -21.71 34.48 -23.03
N GLU A 209 -21.09 35.12 -24.04
CA GLU A 209 -21.36 34.89 -25.47
C GLU A 209 -20.33 33.98 -26.16
N ASN A 210 -19.43 33.33 -25.43
CA ASN A 210 -18.47 32.40 -26.07
C ASN A 210 -19.21 31.12 -26.52
N GLU A 211 -19.82 31.17 -27.70
CA GLU A 211 -20.60 30.09 -28.34
C GLU A 211 -19.82 28.77 -28.46
N ASN A 212 -18.49 28.83 -28.43
CA ASN A 212 -17.60 27.69 -28.62
C ASN A 212 -17.38 26.84 -27.35
N THR A 213 -17.83 27.28 -26.17
CA THR A 213 -17.77 26.47 -24.94
C THR A 213 -19.15 26.37 -24.32
N PRO A 214 -19.73 25.17 -24.16
CA PRO A 214 -21.03 25.04 -23.53
C PRO A 214 -20.94 25.55 -22.08
N LEU A 215 -21.68 26.62 -21.78
CA LEU A 215 -21.77 27.26 -20.46
C LEU A 215 -22.12 26.27 -19.34
N THR A 216 -22.70 25.12 -19.68
CA THR A 216 -23.03 24.01 -18.76
C THR A 216 -21.81 23.32 -18.16
N GLN A 217 -20.60 23.52 -18.70
CA GLN A 217 -19.37 22.89 -18.22
C GLN A 217 -18.44 23.83 -17.44
N ILE A 218 -18.73 25.12 -17.39
CA ILE A 218 -17.87 26.10 -16.71
C ILE A 218 -18.32 26.24 -15.27
N ALA A 219 -17.75 25.41 -14.41
CA ALA A 219 -17.88 25.57 -12.98
C ALA A 219 -16.79 26.56 -12.50
N VAL A 220 -17.25 27.70 -12.00
CA VAL A 220 -16.44 28.87 -11.66
C VAL A 220 -16.20 28.91 -10.17
N ASN A 221 -14.94 29.03 -9.76
CA ASN A 221 -14.63 29.18 -8.35
C ASN A 221 -14.73 30.64 -7.89
N ILE A 222 -15.45 30.84 -6.79
CA ILE A 222 -15.67 32.13 -6.18
C ILE A 222 -14.38 32.55 -5.45
N ASN A 223 -13.95 33.79 -5.64
CA ASN A 223 -12.70 34.29 -5.07
C ASN A 223 -12.93 35.31 -3.92
N PHE A 224 -14.13 35.87 -3.83
CA PHE A 224 -14.54 36.74 -2.74
C PHE A 224 -15.27 35.95 -1.64
N TRP A 225 -14.93 36.21 -0.38
CA TRP A 225 -15.49 35.47 0.76
C TRP A 225 -15.68 36.36 1.97
N GLY A 226 -16.70 36.03 2.76
CA GLY A 226 -16.88 36.50 4.13
C GLY A 226 -17.61 37.85 4.29
N PRO A 227 -18.10 38.12 5.51
CA PRO A 227 -18.89 39.31 5.84
C PRO A 227 -18.04 40.55 6.18
N ALA A 228 -16.71 40.40 6.29
CA ALA A 228 -15.78 41.49 6.61
C ALA A 228 -15.60 42.47 5.42
N GLY A 229 -16.64 43.26 5.15
CA GLY A 229 -16.56 44.48 4.35
C GLY A 229 -16.43 44.29 2.83
N THR A 230 -16.88 43.16 2.28
CA THR A 230 -16.73 42.85 0.85
C THR A 230 -17.66 43.62 -0.07
N PHE A 231 -18.76 44.23 0.38
CA PHE A 231 -19.61 45.09 -0.47
C PHE A 231 -20.33 46.15 0.35
N PRO A 232 -20.67 47.33 -0.23
CA PRO A 232 -21.49 48.31 0.46
C PRO A 232 -22.86 47.72 0.78
N ARG A 233 -23.33 47.93 2.02
CA ARG A 233 -24.62 47.45 2.50
C ARG A 233 -25.55 48.60 2.79
N LEU A 234 -26.79 48.47 2.35
CA LEU A 234 -27.86 49.40 2.62
C LEU A 234 -28.98 48.67 3.34
N LYS A 235 -29.51 49.26 4.42
CA LYS A 235 -30.64 48.67 5.15
C LYS A 235 -31.94 49.13 4.51
N VAL A 236 -32.93 48.24 4.38
CA VAL A 236 -34.23 48.63 3.80
C VAL A 236 -34.89 49.74 4.61
N SER A 237 -34.71 49.77 5.93
CA SER A 237 -35.17 50.86 6.79
C SER A 237 -34.71 52.28 6.40
N SER A 238 -33.64 52.40 5.61
CA SER A 238 -33.15 53.68 5.08
C SER A 238 -33.83 54.09 3.76
N ILE A 239 -34.37 53.11 3.03
CA ILE A 239 -35.00 53.27 1.71
C ILE A 239 -36.51 53.45 1.86
N CYS A 240 -37.12 52.62 2.70
CA CYS A 240 -38.53 52.64 3.03
C CYS A 240 -38.69 53.24 4.43
N ALA A 241 -39.36 54.39 4.53
CA ALA A 241 -39.78 54.92 5.82
C ALA A 241 -40.78 53.95 6.47
N ALA A 242 -40.72 53.84 7.81
CA ALA A 242 -41.72 53.08 8.58
C ALA A 242 -43.06 53.82 8.54
N ALA A 243 -43.87 53.61 7.51
CA ALA A 243 -45.25 54.06 7.52
C ALA A 243 -46.09 53.00 8.24
N ALA A 244 -46.62 53.33 9.42
CA ALA A 244 -47.66 52.52 10.05
C ALA A 244 -49.02 52.77 9.36
N PRO A 245 -49.88 51.74 9.17
CA PRO A 245 -49.60 50.32 9.35
C PRO A 245 -49.08 49.70 8.05
N LEU A 246 -47.82 49.23 8.08
CA LEU A 246 -47.28 47.99 7.49
C LEU A 246 -48.00 47.49 6.21
N LYS A 247 -48.09 48.28 5.16
CA LYS A 247 -48.55 47.80 3.84
C LYS A 247 -47.72 48.30 2.66
N ARG A 248 -46.92 49.35 2.86
CA ARG A 248 -46.24 50.05 1.76
C ARG A 248 -44.81 50.45 2.12
N CYS A 249 -43.91 50.30 1.15
CA CYS A 249 -42.60 50.95 1.17
C CYS A 249 -42.80 52.40 0.75
N SER A 250 -43.07 53.29 1.71
CA SER A 250 -43.07 54.73 1.44
C SER A 250 -41.63 55.19 1.25
N VAL A 251 -41.24 55.38 0.00
CA VAL A 251 -39.86 55.71 -0.41
C VAL A 251 -39.43 57.02 0.21
N THR A 252 -38.36 57.01 1.01
CA THR A 252 -37.79 58.24 1.55
C THR A 252 -37.09 59.02 0.42
N PRO A 253 -37.41 60.32 0.20
CA PRO A 253 -36.80 61.13 -0.86
C PRO A 253 -35.42 61.68 -0.46
N THR A 254 -34.58 60.87 0.19
CA THR A 254 -33.22 61.27 0.56
C THR A 254 -32.28 61.17 -0.64
N HIS A 255 -31.67 62.29 -1.02
CA HIS A 255 -30.64 62.37 -2.08
C HIS A 255 -29.48 61.39 -1.86
N GLN A 256 -29.12 61.14 -0.60
CA GLN A 256 -28.03 60.24 -0.22
C GLN A 256 -28.28 58.78 -0.60
N VAL A 257 -29.53 58.30 -0.47
CA VAL A 257 -29.92 56.94 -0.88
C VAL A 257 -29.90 56.83 -2.41
N SER A 258 -30.37 57.86 -3.11
CA SER A 258 -30.33 57.88 -4.57
C SER A 258 -28.90 57.84 -5.11
N GLN A 259 -27.95 58.57 -4.51
CA GLN A 259 -26.54 58.50 -4.88
C GLN A 259 -25.91 57.12 -4.63
N GLN A 260 -26.31 56.43 -3.56
CA GLN A 260 -25.78 55.10 -3.25
C GLN A 260 -26.30 53.99 -4.18
N VAL A 261 -27.49 54.17 -4.77
CA VAL A 261 -28.17 53.18 -5.63
C VAL A 261 -27.91 53.42 -7.12
N ARG A 262 -27.64 54.67 -7.52
CA ARG A 262 -27.49 55.07 -8.92
C ARG A 262 -26.38 54.28 -9.62
N HIS A 263 -26.69 53.74 -10.80
CA HIS A 263 -25.79 52.95 -11.65
C HIS A 263 -25.28 51.65 -11.03
N LYS A 264 -25.97 51.11 -10.01
CA LYS A 264 -25.55 49.89 -9.33
C LYS A 264 -26.38 48.66 -9.68
N LEU A 265 -25.76 47.50 -9.51
CA LEU A 265 -26.41 46.19 -9.43
C LEU A 265 -26.80 45.95 -7.98
N VAL A 266 -28.10 45.94 -7.71
CA VAL A 266 -28.66 45.85 -6.37
C VAL A 266 -29.11 44.42 -6.10
N LEU A 267 -28.53 43.77 -5.10
CA LEU A 267 -28.99 42.47 -4.62
C LEU A 267 -29.83 42.68 -3.37
N LEU A 268 -31.10 42.33 -3.46
CA LEU A 268 -31.98 42.28 -2.31
C LEU A 268 -31.78 40.94 -1.59
N ASP A 269 -31.34 40.98 -0.34
CA ASP A 269 -31.07 39.80 0.47
C ASP A 269 -32.30 39.36 1.27
N LEU A 270 -32.31 38.11 1.72
CA LEU A 270 -33.37 37.59 2.60
C LEU A 270 -33.26 38.19 4.01
N PRO A 271 -34.38 38.24 4.77
CA PRO A 271 -34.34 38.59 6.18
C PRO A 271 -33.39 37.67 6.97
N LYS A 272 -32.78 38.20 8.03
CA LYS A 272 -31.80 37.45 8.86
C LYS A 272 -32.31 36.11 9.38
N GLU A 273 -33.62 35.97 9.59
CA GLU A 273 -34.29 34.73 10.02
C GLU A 273 -34.03 33.56 9.06
N TYR A 274 -33.84 33.83 7.76
CA TYR A 274 -33.60 32.81 6.75
C TYR A 274 -32.13 32.35 6.68
N LEU A 275 -31.19 33.05 7.33
CA LEU A 275 -29.76 32.70 7.34
C LEU A 275 -29.48 31.31 7.94
N THR A 276 -30.30 30.87 8.88
CA THR A 276 -30.16 29.54 9.50
C THR A 276 -30.51 28.41 8.53
N SER A 277 -31.49 28.64 7.66
CA SER A 277 -32.07 27.65 6.74
C SER A 277 -31.49 27.65 5.33
N LEU A 278 -31.08 28.83 4.83
CA LEU A 278 -30.60 29.04 3.46
C LEU A 278 -29.18 29.63 3.42
N GLY A 279 -28.62 30.00 4.57
CA GLY A 279 -27.25 30.50 4.64
C GLY A 279 -26.25 29.42 4.27
N VAL A 280 -25.23 29.81 3.52
CA VAL A 280 -24.17 28.93 3.04
C VAL A 280 -22.93 29.22 3.87
N LEU A 281 -22.29 28.16 4.37
CA LEU A 281 -21.02 28.30 5.06
C LEU A 281 -19.90 28.55 4.04
N SER A 282 -19.11 29.60 4.29
CA SER A 282 -17.86 29.83 3.57
C SER A 282 -16.82 28.76 3.93
N PRO A 283 -15.77 28.57 3.11
CA PRO A 283 -14.67 27.64 3.39
C PRO A 283 -13.92 27.96 4.66
N PHE A 284 -13.98 29.22 5.08
CA PHE A 284 -13.29 29.73 6.26
C PHE A 284 -14.18 29.70 7.52
N GLY A 285 -15.41 29.17 7.41
CA GLY A 285 -16.30 28.94 8.55
C GLY A 285 -17.36 30.01 8.79
N ASP A 286 -17.28 31.17 8.14
CA ASP A 286 -18.31 32.22 8.24
C ASP A 286 -19.58 31.81 7.50
N ARG A 287 -20.75 31.91 8.15
CA ARG A 287 -22.05 31.76 7.49
C ARG A 287 -22.37 33.02 6.69
N MET A 288 -22.55 32.86 5.39
CA MET A 288 -22.91 33.92 4.45
C MET A 288 -24.39 33.82 4.07
N SER A 289 -25.00 34.97 3.81
CA SER A 289 -26.34 35.01 3.23
C SER A 289 -26.33 34.61 1.76
N VAL A 290 -27.48 34.26 1.20
CA VAL A 290 -27.56 33.94 -0.23
C VAL A 290 -27.23 35.18 -1.08
N GLY A 291 -27.69 36.37 -0.68
CA GLY A 291 -27.33 37.60 -1.35
C GLY A 291 -25.81 37.86 -1.33
N GLU A 292 -25.14 37.56 -0.22
CA GLU A 292 -23.68 37.67 -0.11
C GLU A 292 -22.95 36.69 -1.04
N VAL A 293 -23.37 35.42 -1.11
CA VAL A 293 -22.78 34.43 -2.03
C VAL A 293 -22.95 34.87 -3.49
N GLN A 294 -24.14 35.33 -3.86
CA GLN A 294 -24.42 35.85 -5.20
C GLN A 294 -23.56 37.08 -5.52
N ALA A 295 -23.43 38.01 -4.57
CA ALA A 295 -22.56 39.19 -4.73
C ALA A 295 -21.10 38.79 -4.92
N ASN A 296 -20.58 37.83 -4.14
CA ASN A 296 -19.24 37.30 -4.29
C ASN A 296 -19.01 36.68 -5.67
N LEU A 297 -19.98 35.92 -6.18
CA LEU A 297 -19.93 35.31 -7.51
C LEU A 297 -19.94 36.37 -8.62
N ILE A 298 -20.89 37.31 -8.58
CA ILE A 298 -20.98 38.40 -9.57
C ILE A 298 -19.71 39.25 -9.54
N ALA A 299 -19.18 39.56 -8.35
CA ALA A 299 -17.93 40.28 -8.22
C ALA A 299 -16.77 39.53 -8.87
N SER A 300 -16.64 38.22 -8.61
CA SER A 300 -15.60 37.39 -9.22
C SER A 300 -15.66 37.42 -10.75
N LEU A 301 -16.88 37.44 -11.32
CA LEU A 301 -17.09 37.55 -12.76
C LEU A 301 -16.78 38.96 -13.29
N MET A 302 -17.20 40.03 -12.61
CA MET A 302 -16.95 41.43 -12.99
C MET A 302 -15.46 41.77 -13.00
N THR A 303 -14.69 41.23 -12.06
CA THR A 303 -13.22 41.44 -11.96
C THR A 303 -12.42 40.43 -12.75
N ASN A 304 -13.09 39.48 -13.44
CA ASN A 304 -12.47 38.34 -14.12
C ASN A 304 -11.46 37.58 -13.22
N SER A 305 -11.71 37.57 -11.90
CA SER A 305 -10.78 37.05 -10.90
C SER A 305 -11.19 35.66 -10.42
N TYR A 306 -11.84 34.89 -11.28
CA TYR A 306 -12.34 33.58 -10.96
C TYR A 306 -11.39 32.50 -11.46
N LEU A 307 -11.37 31.37 -10.76
CA LEU A 307 -10.55 30.23 -11.15
C LEU A 307 -11.43 29.20 -11.86
N LYS A 308 -11.00 28.77 -13.05
CA LYS A 308 -11.66 27.68 -13.79
C LYS A 308 -11.20 26.35 -13.23
N THR A 309 -12.14 25.46 -12.99
CA THR A 309 -11.81 24.07 -12.64
C THR A 309 -11.48 23.29 -13.91
N THR A 310 -10.44 22.46 -13.82
CA THR A 310 -10.04 21.63 -14.96
C THR A 310 -11.08 20.53 -15.23
N PRO A 311 -11.35 20.18 -16.49
CA PRO A 311 -12.28 19.11 -16.83
C PRO A 311 -11.86 17.77 -16.22
N LYS A 312 -12.82 16.95 -15.78
CA LYS A 312 -12.55 15.63 -15.17
C LYS A 312 -11.78 14.66 -16.06
N TRP A 313 -11.87 14.79 -17.38
CA TRP A 313 -11.09 13.95 -18.31
C TRP A 313 -9.59 14.25 -18.22
N PHE A 314 -9.22 15.50 -17.98
CA PHE A 314 -7.84 15.96 -17.89
C PHE A 314 -7.15 15.35 -16.67
N ASP A 315 -7.84 15.33 -15.52
CA ASP A 315 -7.37 14.66 -14.30
C ASP A 315 -7.09 13.16 -14.56
N ARG A 316 -8.01 12.45 -15.23
CA ARG A 316 -7.78 11.04 -15.61
C ARG A 316 -6.54 10.85 -16.49
N THR A 317 -6.33 11.74 -17.47
CA THR A 317 -5.16 11.66 -18.36
C THR A 317 -3.85 11.88 -17.61
N ILE A 318 -3.80 12.86 -16.70
CA ILE A 318 -2.63 13.14 -15.85
C ILE A 318 -2.32 11.95 -14.94
N ASN A 319 -3.35 11.39 -14.29
CA ASN A 319 -3.21 10.24 -13.40
C ASN A 319 -2.64 9.02 -14.13
N MET A 320 -3.11 8.75 -15.35
CA MET A 320 -2.62 7.64 -16.17
C MET A 320 -1.18 7.87 -16.66
N LEU A 321 -0.89 9.04 -17.24
CA LEU A 321 0.44 9.37 -17.74
C LEU A 321 1.49 9.33 -16.62
N GLY A 322 1.21 9.97 -15.49
CA GLY A 322 2.14 9.97 -14.36
C GLY A 322 2.37 8.57 -13.79
N ALA A 323 1.33 7.73 -13.67
CA ALA A 323 1.50 6.35 -13.22
C ALA A 323 2.27 5.47 -14.21
N ILE A 324 2.13 5.70 -15.52
CA ILE A 324 2.93 5.02 -16.55
C ILE A 324 4.40 5.44 -16.42
N CYS A 325 4.68 6.75 -16.39
CA CYS A 325 6.03 7.28 -16.23
C CYS A 325 6.70 6.77 -14.95
N LEU A 326 5.99 6.79 -13.82
CA LEU A 326 6.52 6.29 -12.55
C LEU A 326 6.75 4.78 -12.59
N GLY A 327 5.80 4.03 -13.16
CA GLY A 327 5.92 2.59 -13.34
C GLY A 327 7.16 2.23 -14.16
N LEU A 328 7.40 2.94 -15.27
CA LEU A 328 8.57 2.76 -16.11
C LEU A 328 9.86 3.07 -15.33
N LEU A 329 9.91 4.17 -14.58
CA LEU A 329 11.08 4.53 -13.76
C LEU A 329 11.38 3.50 -12.68
N VAL A 330 10.37 2.97 -12.01
CA VAL A 330 10.55 1.92 -10.99
C VAL A 330 11.01 0.62 -11.63
N THR A 331 10.45 0.23 -12.79
CA THR A 331 10.89 -0.98 -13.52
C THR A 331 12.35 -0.88 -13.96
N ALA A 332 12.75 0.21 -14.63
CA ALA A 332 14.14 0.47 -15.01
C ALA A 332 15.04 0.54 -13.76
N GLY A 333 14.51 1.11 -12.67
CA GLY A 333 15.16 1.23 -11.38
C GLY A 333 15.62 -0.09 -10.77
N ILE A 334 14.76 -1.11 -10.81
CA ILE A 334 14.96 -2.42 -10.17
C ILE A 334 15.69 -3.40 -11.09
N VAL A 335 15.46 -3.33 -12.40
CA VAL A 335 16.12 -4.21 -13.40
C VAL A 335 17.59 -3.84 -13.59
N GLU A 336 17.93 -2.55 -13.62
CA GLU A 336 19.33 -2.11 -13.71
C GLU A 336 19.97 -1.94 -12.32
N ARG A 337 20.40 -3.06 -11.72
CA ARG A 337 21.25 -3.05 -10.51
C ARG A 337 22.73 -2.74 -10.77
N LYS A 338 23.15 -2.52 -12.03
CA LYS A 338 24.54 -2.18 -12.37
C LYS A 338 24.91 -0.71 -12.08
N THR A 339 23.94 0.18 -11.88
CA THR A 339 24.19 1.60 -11.58
C THR A 339 24.22 1.84 -10.07
N LYS A 340 25.42 2.04 -9.52
CA LYS A 340 25.71 2.29 -8.08
C LYS A 340 25.08 3.54 -7.46
N SER A 341 24.26 4.31 -8.18
CA SER A 341 23.70 5.57 -7.67
C SER A 341 22.18 5.61 -7.77
N ILE A 342 21.53 5.52 -6.60
CA ILE A 342 20.07 5.72 -6.43
C ILE A 342 19.72 7.22 -6.52
N ARG A 343 20.70 8.11 -6.27
CA ARG A 343 20.54 9.57 -6.29
C ARG A 343 19.91 10.14 -7.58
N PRO A 344 20.39 9.83 -8.80
CA PRO A 344 19.79 10.37 -10.03
C PRO A 344 18.32 9.96 -10.21
N LYS A 345 17.93 8.76 -9.77
CA LYS A 345 16.55 8.26 -9.84
C LYS A 345 15.63 9.03 -8.87
N ILE A 346 16.10 9.32 -7.66
CA ILE A 346 15.39 10.17 -6.69
C ILE A 346 15.25 11.60 -7.22
N TRP A 347 16.31 12.17 -7.81
CA TRP A 347 16.26 13.50 -8.42
C TRP A 347 15.27 13.57 -9.58
N LEU A 348 15.20 12.52 -10.41
CA LEU A 348 14.28 12.48 -11.54
C LEU A 348 12.82 12.31 -11.09
N PHE A 349 12.58 11.50 -10.04
CA PHE A 349 11.29 11.42 -9.36
C PHE A 349 10.86 12.77 -8.75
N GLY A 350 11.78 13.42 -8.03
CA GLY A 350 11.57 14.78 -7.50
C GLY A 350 11.33 15.81 -8.59
N GLY A 351 11.99 15.68 -9.74
CA GLY A 351 11.80 16.53 -10.91
C GLY A 351 10.41 16.39 -11.53
N ILE A 352 9.85 15.18 -11.60
CA ILE A 352 8.48 14.95 -12.11
C ILE A 352 7.43 15.52 -11.16
N LEU A 353 7.57 15.29 -9.85
CA LEU A 353 6.68 15.88 -8.86
C LEU A 353 6.79 17.41 -8.87
N GLY A 354 8.02 17.92 -8.85
CA GLY A 354 8.32 19.34 -8.87
C GLY A 354 7.81 20.03 -10.14
N SER A 355 7.91 19.40 -11.30
CA SER A 355 7.39 19.94 -12.55
C SER A 355 5.86 19.99 -12.55
N TYR A 356 5.19 18.95 -12.02
CA TYR A 356 3.74 18.95 -11.89
C TYR A 356 3.23 20.02 -10.92
N THR A 357 3.88 20.16 -9.75
CA THR A 357 3.52 21.21 -8.79
C THR A 357 3.78 22.60 -9.37
N SER A 358 4.88 22.79 -10.10
CA SER A 358 5.20 24.06 -10.75
C SER A 358 4.21 24.40 -11.86
N LEU A 359 3.83 23.42 -12.68
CA LEU A 359 2.81 23.58 -13.72
C LEU A 359 1.44 23.92 -13.11
N SER A 360 1.07 23.25 -12.01
CA SER A 360 -0.17 23.54 -11.28
C SER A 360 -0.19 24.96 -10.71
N LEU A 361 0.95 25.44 -10.20
CA LEU A 361 1.10 26.80 -9.69
C LEU A 361 1.01 27.84 -10.82
N LEU A 362 1.67 27.58 -11.95
CA LEU A 362 1.60 28.43 -13.15
C LEU A 362 0.18 28.47 -13.72
N ALA A 363 -0.52 27.33 -13.77
CA ALA A 363 -1.92 27.26 -14.17
C ALA A 363 -2.81 28.08 -13.23
N ALA A 364 -2.56 28.03 -11.92
CA ALA A 364 -3.28 28.84 -10.94
C ALA A 364 -3.03 30.35 -11.15
N CYS A 365 -1.80 30.75 -11.48
CA CYS A 365 -1.50 32.13 -11.88
C CYS A 365 -2.24 32.56 -13.16
N GLN A 366 -2.49 31.64 -14.08
CA GLN A 366 -3.25 31.88 -15.32
C GLN A 366 -4.77 31.73 -15.16
N GLY A 367 -5.27 31.51 -13.95
CA GLY A 367 -6.71 31.45 -13.68
C GLY A 367 -7.32 30.05 -13.71
N SER A 368 -6.52 28.97 -13.62
CA SER A 368 -6.99 27.58 -13.67
C SER A 368 -6.51 26.75 -12.47
N ILE A 369 -7.39 26.02 -11.80
CA ILE A 369 -7.02 25.12 -10.70
C ILE A 369 -6.89 23.68 -11.23
N MET A 370 -5.74 23.08 -10.95
CA MET A 370 -5.46 21.66 -11.18
C MET A 370 -5.47 20.89 -9.87
N PRO A 371 -6.00 19.65 -9.85
CA PRO A 371 -5.94 18.82 -8.66
C PRO A 371 -4.50 18.45 -8.31
N LEU A 372 -4.14 18.51 -7.02
CA LEU A 372 -2.77 18.30 -6.57
C LEU A 372 -2.62 17.05 -5.71
N ALA A 373 -3.49 16.89 -4.71
CA ALA A 373 -3.40 15.80 -3.76
C ALA A 373 -3.68 14.44 -4.43
N THR A 374 -4.73 14.35 -5.25
CA THR A 374 -5.13 13.11 -5.91
C THR A 374 -4.05 12.52 -6.83
N PRO A 375 -3.50 13.26 -7.83
CA PRO A 375 -2.46 12.71 -8.71
C PRO A 375 -1.19 12.31 -7.97
N ILE A 376 -0.72 13.15 -7.05
CA ILE A 376 0.52 12.89 -6.31
C ILE A 376 0.40 11.59 -5.50
N LEU A 377 -0.72 11.38 -4.80
CA LEU A 377 -0.96 10.16 -4.03
C LEU A 377 -1.12 8.92 -4.93
N ILE A 378 -1.80 9.05 -6.07
CA ILE A 378 -1.93 7.95 -7.05
C ILE A 378 -0.56 7.55 -7.59
N TRP A 379 0.28 8.53 -7.94
CA TRP A 379 1.62 8.28 -8.45
C TRP A 379 2.49 7.60 -7.39
N LEU A 380 2.54 8.14 -6.18
CA LEU A 380 3.29 7.54 -5.06
C LEU A 380 2.84 6.10 -4.79
N GLY A 381 1.53 5.88 -4.66
CA GLY A 381 1.01 4.56 -4.35
C GLY A 381 1.21 3.55 -5.48
N SER A 382 1.03 3.95 -6.74
CA SER A 382 1.32 3.08 -7.89
C SER A 382 2.81 2.73 -8.00
N GLY A 383 3.71 3.68 -7.70
CA GLY A 383 5.14 3.44 -7.64
C GLY A 383 5.54 2.41 -6.58
N VAL A 384 5.02 2.56 -5.35
CA VAL A 384 5.27 1.60 -4.25
C VAL A 384 4.76 0.22 -4.62
N LEU A 385 3.56 0.11 -5.19
CA LEU A 385 2.99 -1.18 -5.56
C LEU A 385 3.81 -1.90 -6.63
N VAL A 386 4.22 -1.16 -7.69
CA VAL A 386 5.09 -1.72 -8.74
C VAL A 386 6.42 -2.18 -8.15
N ALA A 387 7.00 -1.43 -7.20
CA ALA A 387 8.24 -1.81 -6.54
C ALA A 387 8.10 -3.13 -5.75
N VAL A 388 7.01 -3.27 -4.98
CA VAL A 388 6.72 -4.50 -4.22
C VAL A 388 6.52 -5.69 -5.15
N CYS A 389 5.72 -5.53 -6.22
CA CYS A 389 5.51 -6.60 -7.20
C CYS A 389 6.81 -7.04 -7.88
N LEU A 390 7.68 -6.10 -8.25
CA LEU A 390 8.98 -6.42 -8.84
C LEU A 390 9.92 -7.11 -7.84
N GLN A 391 9.93 -6.69 -6.57
CA GLN A 391 10.73 -7.37 -5.54
C GLN A 391 10.26 -8.81 -5.31
N LEU A 392 8.94 -9.04 -5.29
CA LEU A 392 8.37 -10.38 -5.16
C LEU A 392 8.72 -11.25 -6.37
N ALA A 393 8.54 -10.74 -7.58
CA ALA A 393 8.90 -11.45 -8.81
C ALA A 393 10.40 -11.80 -8.86
N TRP A 394 11.26 -10.87 -8.43
CA TRP A 394 12.71 -11.11 -8.37
C TRP A 394 13.08 -12.16 -7.32
N LYS A 395 12.51 -12.09 -6.11
CA LYS A 395 12.72 -13.12 -5.08
C LYS A 395 12.28 -14.50 -5.55
N GLN A 396 11.13 -14.60 -6.24
CA GLN A 396 10.68 -15.86 -6.83
C GLN A 396 11.66 -16.39 -7.86
N HIS A 397 12.19 -15.51 -8.73
CA HIS A 397 13.19 -15.91 -9.72
C HIS A 397 14.48 -16.45 -9.06
N GLN A 398 14.97 -15.78 -8.01
CA GLN A 398 16.14 -16.26 -7.25
C GLN A 398 15.88 -17.62 -6.58
N LEU A 399 14.71 -17.81 -5.98
CA LEU A 399 14.33 -19.09 -5.38
C LEU A 399 14.26 -20.22 -6.42
N HIS A 400 13.77 -19.94 -7.63
CA HIS A 400 13.77 -20.92 -8.71
C HIS A 400 15.18 -21.32 -9.13
N GLN A 401 16.11 -20.37 -9.29
CA GLN A 401 17.51 -20.66 -9.61
C GLN A 401 18.20 -21.48 -8.51
N GLN A 402 17.97 -21.17 -7.23
CA GLN A 402 18.51 -21.94 -6.11
C GLN A 402 17.99 -23.38 -6.09
N ARG A 403 16.69 -23.58 -6.34
CA ARG A 403 16.10 -24.93 -6.42
C ARG A 403 16.67 -25.76 -7.57
N GLN A 404 16.92 -25.14 -8.72
CA GLN A 404 17.56 -25.81 -9.85
C GLN A 404 18.99 -26.24 -9.52
N ALA A 405 19.80 -25.35 -8.94
CA ALA A 405 21.16 -25.68 -8.55
C ALA A 405 21.24 -26.80 -7.49
N LEU A 406 20.29 -26.83 -6.55
CA LEU A 406 20.20 -27.92 -5.56
C LEU A 406 19.81 -29.25 -6.21
N ALA A 407 18.84 -29.24 -7.14
CA ALA A 407 18.44 -30.44 -7.87
C ALA A 407 19.59 -31.01 -8.73
N GLU A 408 20.36 -30.14 -9.39
CA GLU A 408 21.54 -30.55 -10.17
C GLU A 408 22.61 -31.19 -9.29
N ARG A 409 22.89 -30.62 -8.11
CA ARG A 409 23.85 -31.20 -7.14
C ARG A 409 23.38 -32.57 -6.64
N GLN A 410 22.10 -32.71 -6.31
CA GLN A 410 21.54 -33.98 -5.86
C GLN A 410 21.61 -35.04 -6.96
N ALA A 411 21.31 -34.67 -8.21
CA ALA A 411 21.44 -35.57 -9.36
C ALA A 411 22.89 -36.01 -9.58
N ALA A 412 23.86 -35.09 -9.50
CA ALA A 412 25.28 -35.40 -9.63
C ALA A 412 25.78 -36.35 -8.53
N LEU A 413 25.35 -36.14 -7.27
CA LEU A 413 25.70 -37.02 -6.16
C LEU A 413 25.10 -38.43 -6.33
N LEU A 414 23.82 -38.53 -6.74
CA LEU A 414 23.19 -39.82 -7.02
C LEU A 414 23.89 -40.57 -8.15
N GLN A 415 24.32 -39.86 -9.20
CA GLN A 415 25.07 -40.43 -10.30
C GLN A 415 26.45 -40.93 -9.85
N ALA A 416 27.18 -40.15 -9.05
CA ALA A 416 28.46 -40.55 -8.47
C ALA A 416 28.32 -41.82 -7.61
N ARG A 417 27.28 -41.88 -6.75
CA ARG A 417 26.97 -43.06 -5.96
C ARG A 417 26.69 -44.29 -6.81
N LYS A 418 25.90 -44.15 -7.87
CA LYS A 418 25.58 -45.26 -8.79
C LYS A 418 26.83 -45.78 -9.50
N LEU A 419 27.72 -44.88 -9.93
CA LEU A 419 28.99 -45.26 -10.55
C LEU A 419 29.89 -46.01 -9.58
N LEU A 420 30.03 -45.54 -8.34
CA LEU A 420 30.85 -46.22 -7.34
C LEU A 420 30.33 -47.61 -6.98
N HIS A 421 29.01 -47.76 -6.77
CA HIS A 421 28.42 -49.08 -6.54
C HIS A 421 28.65 -50.04 -7.72
N ARG A 422 28.55 -49.53 -8.96
CA ARG A 422 28.80 -50.32 -10.16
C ARG A 422 30.26 -50.77 -10.24
N VAL A 423 31.21 -49.86 -10.05
CA VAL A 423 32.65 -50.17 -10.06
C VAL A 423 32.99 -51.24 -9.01
N VAL A 424 32.46 -51.11 -7.80
CA VAL A 424 32.69 -52.11 -6.74
C VAL A 424 32.14 -53.49 -7.12
N THR A 425 30.95 -53.54 -7.72
CA THR A 425 30.31 -54.80 -8.13
C THR A 425 31.09 -55.44 -9.29
N ASP A 426 31.46 -54.65 -10.31
CA ASP A 426 32.21 -55.13 -11.46
C ASP A 426 33.60 -55.68 -11.07
N ILE A 427 34.28 -55.08 -10.09
CA ILE A 427 35.58 -55.60 -9.58
C ILE A 427 35.37 -56.88 -8.75
N HIS A 428 34.27 -56.96 -7.99
CA HIS A 428 33.94 -58.15 -7.21
C HIS A 428 33.67 -59.37 -8.09
N ASP A 429 32.93 -59.18 -9.19
CA ASP A 429 32.46 -60.28 -10.02
C ASP A 429 33.42 -60.65 -11.16
N GLY A 430 34.33 -59.74 -11.57
CA GLY A 430 35.33 -60.03 -12.60
C GLY A 430 36.70 -60.40 -12.02
N PRO A 431 37.58 -59.41 -11.76
CA PRO A 431 38.96 -59.64 -11.32
C PRO A 431 39.11 -60.54 -10.08
N LEU A 432 38.24 -60.41 -9.08
CA LEU A 432 38.31 -61.25 -7.88
C LEU A 432 37.88 -62.70 -8.14
N GLN A 433 37.00 -62.93 -9.10
CA GLN A 433 36.57 -64.26 -9.51
C GLN A 433 37.63 -64.93 -10.40
N GLU A 434 38.25 -64.18 -11.30
CA GLU A 434 39.40 -64.64 -12.09
C GLU A 434 40.59 -64.99 -11.19
N LEU A 435 40.88 -64.16 -10.17
CA LEU A 435 41.91 -64.45 -9.18
C LEU A 435 41.64 -65.78 -8.45
N LYS A 436 40.37 -66.06 -8.14
CA LYS A 436 39.96 -67.33 -7.55
C LYS A 436 40.18 -68.49 -8.52
N LEU A 437 39.79 -68.35 -9.79
CA LEU A 437 40.01 -69.38 -10.81
C LEU A 437 41.50 -69.71 -11.01
N VAL A 438 42.37 -68.70 -10.94
CA VAL A 438 43.83 -68.90 -10.98
C VAL A 438 44.32 -69.65 -9.74
N MET A 439 43.81 -69.34 -8.55
CA MET A 439 44.13 -70.09 -7.33
C MET A 439 43.68 -71.56 -7.44
N ASP A 440 42.44 -71.80 -7.87
CA ASP A 440 41.89 -73.15 -8.07
C ASP A 440 42.71 -73.94 -9.13
N GLY A 441 43.15 -73.26 -10.19
CA GLY A 441 44.02 -73.84 -11.23
C GLY A 441 45.42 -74.21 -10.73
N ILE A 442 46.01 -73.40 -9.83
CA ILE A 442 47.30 -73.70 -9.19
C ILE A 442 47.16 -74.90 -8.23
N GLU A 443 46.04 -75.01 -7.53
CA GLU A 443 45.74 -76.17 -6.68
C GLU A 443 45.61 -77.46 -7.51
N LEU A 444 44.89 -77.41 -8.64
CA LEU A 444 44.79 -78.53 -9.59
C LEU A 444 46.15 -78.96 -10.14
N LEU A 445 46.99 -78.01 -10.55
CA LEU A 445 48.34 -78.31 -11.04
C LEU A 445 49.24 -78.95 -9.97
N ALA A 446 49.03 -78.63 -8.70
CA ALA A 446 49.75 -79.25 -7.59
C ALA A 446 49.26 -80.69 -7.29
N ILE A 447 48.00 -81.00 -7.61
CA ILE A 447 47.47 -82.38 -7.55
C ILE A 447 48.10 -83.25 -8.64
N ASP A 448 48.26 -82.73 -9.86
CA ASP A 448 48.86 -83.45 -10.99
C ASP A 448 50.39 -83.58 -10.89
N HIS A 449 51.06 -82.70 -10.12
CA HIS A 449 52.51 -82.69 -9.94
C HIS A 449 52.91 -82.57 -8.45
N PRO A 450 53.00 -83.69 -7.71
CA PRO A 450 53.19 -83.70 -6.25
C PRO A 450 54.58 -83.22 -5.77
N THR A 451 55.50 -82.90 -6.68
CA THR A 451 56.83 -82.37 -6.38
C THR A 451 56.88 -80.85 -6.23
N VAL A 452 55.81 -80.14 -6.59
CA VAL A 452 55.72 -78.68 -6.48
C VAL A 452 54.88 -78.32 -5.26
N ASN A 453 55.43 -77.52 -4.33
CA ASN A 453 54.68 -77.01 -3.18
C ASN A 453 54.01 -75.67 -3.56
N PRO A 454 52.68 -75.63 -3.81
CA PRO A 454 51.98 -74.43 -4.26
C PRO A 454 51.68 -73.43 -3.13
N ASN A 455 51.75 -73.87 -1.86
CA ASN A 455 51.30 -73.11 -0.69
C ASN A 455 51.86 -71.68 -0.59
N PRO A 456 53.17 -71.40 -0.80
CA PRO A 456 53.66 -70.02 -0.70
C PRO A 456 53.13 -69.06 -1.79
N LEU A 457 52.69 -69.59 -2.95
CA LEU A 457 52.07 -68.80 -4.02
C LEU A 457 50.57 -68.59 -3.74
N LEU A 458 49.89 -69.63 -3.28
CA LEU A 458 48.48 -69.55 -2.87
C LEU A 458 48.30 -68.62 -1.67
N ASP A 459 49.15 -68.68 -0.66
CA ASP A 459 49.12 -67.79 0.51
C ASP A 459 49.29 -66.32 0.11
N ARG A 460 50.15 -66.04 -0.89
CA ARG A 460 50.32 -64.68 -1.42
C ARG A 460 49.11 -64.22 -2.23
N LEU A 461 48.55 -65.07 -3.08
CA LEU A 461 47.34 -64.74 -3.86
C LEU A 461 46.12 -64.57 -2.95
N GLU A 462 46.01 -65.36 -1.89
CA GLU A 462 44.96 -65.22 -0.87
C GLU A 462 45.13 -63.91 -0.10
N ALA A 463 46.35 -63.54 0.29
CA ALA A 463 46.64 -62.26 0.93
C ALA A 463 46.25 -61.07 0.02
N VAL A 464 46.61 -61.12 -1.26
CA VAL A 464 46.23 -60.10 -2.26
C VAL A 464 44.70 -60.06 -2.45
N GLY A 465 44.04 -61.21 -2.56
CA GLY A 465 42.58 -61.29 -2.67
C GLY A 465 41.86 -60.78 -1.42
N ARG A 466 42.41 -61.01 -0.24
CA ARG A 466 41.90 -60.49 1.03
C ARG A 466 42.08 -58.98 1.12
N GLU A 467 43.24 -58.46 0.73
CA GLU A 467 43.52 -57.02 0.72
C GLU A 467 42.62 -56.27 -0.28
N LEU A 468 42.41 -56.82 -1.48
CA LEU A 468 41.48 -56.26 -2.47
C LEU A 468 40.03 -56.28 -1.98
N ARG A 469 39.57 -57.37 -1.34
CA ARG A 469 38.22 -57.41 -0.73
C ARG A 469 38.06 -56.38 0.39
N VAL A 470 39.10 -56.14 1.18
CA VAL A 470 39.10 -55.09 2.22
C VAL A 470 39.06 -53.69 1.58
N GLN A 471 39.85 -53.42 0.53
CA GLN A 471 39.84 -52.15 -0.19
C GLN A 471 38.50 -51.89 -0.92
N LEU A 472 37.88 -52.94 -1.46
CA LEU A 472 36.54 -52.87 -2.07
C LEU A 472 35.42 -52.65 -1.03
N GLY A 473 35.54 -53.31 0.13
CA GLY A 473 34.68 -53.03 1.28
C GLY A 473 34.80 -51.58 1.74
N ASN A 474 36.02 -51.04 1.76
CA ASN A 474 36.29 -49.64 2.12
C ASN A 474 35.78 -48.65 1.07
N THR A 475 35.90 -48.94 -0.23
CA THR A 475 35.32 -48.08 -1.28
C THR A 475 33.80 -48.14 -1.32
N ARG A 476 33.19 -49.28 -1.00
CA ARG A 476 31.74 -49.40 -0.75
C ARG A 476 31.30 -48.56 0.46
N LEU A 477 32.06 -48.63 1.55
CA LEU A 477 31.86 -47.78 2.72
C LEU A 477 32.06 -46.29 2.38
N MET A 478 32.99 -45.93 1.51
CA MET A 478 33.17 -44.55 1.03
C MET A 478 32.01 -44.08 0.13
N ALA A 479 31.45 -44.98 -0.71
CA ALA A 479 30.25 -44.70 -1.48
C ALA A 479 29.01 -44.48 -0.58
N GLU A 480 28.98 -45.11 0.59
CA GLU A 480 28.00 -44.86 1.64
C GLU A 480 28.31 -43.57 2.44
N LYS A 481 29.58 -43.23 2.68
CA LYS A 481 30.04 -41.96 3.32
C LYS A 481 29.77 -40.71 2.48
N LEU A 482 29.55 -40.83 1.16
CA LEU A 482 29.20 -39.69 0.29
C LEU A 482 27.81 -39.10 0.57
N ALA A 483 26.98 -39.79 1.35
CA ALA A 483 25.82 -39.20 1.98
C ALA A 483 26.27 -38.70 3.37
N VAL A 484 26.11 -37.40 3.64
CA VAL A 484 26.04 -36.96 5.04
C VAL A 484 24.93 -37.80 5.67
N THR A 485 25.27 -38.60 6.68
CA THR A 485 24.29 -39.36 7.46
C THR A 485 23.15 -38.40 7.83
N PRO A 486 21.87 -38.67 7.50
CA PRO A 486 20.78 -37.68 7.63
C PRO A 486 20.63 -37.17 9.07
N GLU A 487 21.00 -38.00 10.05
CA GLU A 487 21.08 -37.65 11.48
C GLU A 487 22.12 -36.56 11.79
N LEU A 488 23.15 -36.40 10.95
CA LEU A 488 24.24 -35.43 11.09
C LEU A 488 24.01 -34.12 10.30
N GLU A 489 22.96 -34.02 9.45
CA GLU A 489 22.64 -32.77 8.72
C GLU A 489 22.44 -31.58 9.66
N ALA A 490 21.94 -31.86 10.87
CA ALA A 490 21.61 -30.84 11.86
C ALA A 490 22.61 -30.75 13.04
N GLY A 491 23.80 -31.33 12.89
CA GLY A 491 24.92 -31.26 13.85
C GLY A 491 25.13 -32.56 14.66
N LEU A 492 26.36 -32.76 15.14
CA LEU A 492 26.82 -33.99 15.80
C LEU A 492 25.99 -34.35 17.04
N VAL A 493 25.70 -33.35 17.87
CA VAL A 493 24.92 -33.49 19.10
C VAL A 493 23.49 -33.94 18.83
N ARG A 494 22.87 -33.38 17.79
CA ARG A 494 21.50 -33.74 17.42
C ARG A 494 21.45 -35.16 16.86
N GLY A 495 22.45 -35.55 16.06
CA GLY A 495 22.60 -36.92 15.55
C GLY A 495 22.77 -37.97 16.66
N MET A 496 23.62 -37.68 17.66
CA MET A 496 23.80 -38.57 18.83
C MET A 496 22.51 -38.76 19.62
N ARG A 497 21.76 -37.67 19.90
CA ARG A 497 20.47 -37.77 20.60
C ARG A 497 19.43 -38.55 19.81
N GLN A 498 19.32 -38.29 18.52
CA GLN A 498 18.37 -39.00 17.66
C GLN A 498 18.67 -40.50 17.62
N HIS A 499 19.95 -40.88 17.53
CA HIS A 499 20.34 -42.29 17.53
C HIS A 499 20.03 -42.99 18.86
N LEU A 500 20.33 -42.37 20.01
CA LEU A 500 19.96 -42.92 21.32
C LEU A 500 18.44 -43.08 21.45
N GLN A 501 17.66 -42.10 21.01
CA GLN A 501 16.20 -42.18 21.03
C GLN A 501 15.65 -43.28 20.12
N GLN A 502 16.27 -43.52 18.96
CA GLN A 502 15.90 -44.62 18.07
C GLN A 502 16.15 -45.97 18.74
N LEU A 503 17.31 -46.17 19.36
CA LEU A 503 17.68 -47.42 20.05
C LEU A 503 16.78 -47.73 21.26
N VAL A 504 16.32 -46.69 21.97
CA VAL A 504 15.33 -46.85 23.05
C VAL A 504 13.95 -47.21 22.48
N LYS A 505 13.53 -46.57 21.39
CA LYS A 505 12.23 -46.82 20.74
C LYS A 505 12.16 -48.21 20.09
N SER A 506 13.27 -48.70 19.53
CA SER A 506 13.35 -50.05 18.95
C SER A 506 13.48 -51.15 20.01
N GLY A 507 13.80 -50.80 21.25
CA GLY A 507 13.99 -51.73 22.36
C GLY A 507 15.37 -52.41 22.38
N GLU A 508 16.28 -52.04 21.49
CA GLU A 508 17.66 -52.57 21.45
C GLU A 508 18.49 -52.08 22.65
N LEU A 509 18.24 -50.84 23.11
CA LEU A 509 18.83 -50.27 24.30
C LEU A 509 17.78 -50.21 25.42
N SER A 510 17.90 -51.09 26.41
CA SER A 510 16.96 -51.22 27.54
C SER A 510 17.46 -50.53 28.82
N LEU A 511 18.64 -49.93 28.80
CA LEU A 511 19.25 -49.23 29.94
C LEU A 511 18.65 -47.83 30.14
N ARG A 512 18.69 -47.31 31.38
CA ARG A 512 18.38 -45.89 31.64
C ARG A 512 19.52 -45.03 31.11
N ILE A 513 19.19 -43.97 30.37
CA ILE A 513 20.18 -43.08 29.73
C ILE A 513 20.26 -41.75 30.48
N GLN A 514 21.46 -41.40 30.95
CA GLN A 514 21.81 -40.04 31.36
C GLN A 514 22.47 -39.31 30.19
N ASP A 515 21.75 -38.36 29.57
CA ASP A 515 22.22 -37.56 28.45
C ASP A 515 22.77 -36.21 28.94
N ASN A 516 24.10 -36.05 28.87
CA ASN A 516 24.82 -34.81 29.15
C ASN A 516 25.55 -34.32 27.88
N LEU A 517 24.86 -34.30 26.73
CA LEU A 517 25.42 -33.81 25.47
C LEU A 517 25.29 -32.29 25.37
N HIS A 518 26.40 -31.55 25.47
CA HIS A 518 26.42 -30.09 25.27
C HIS A 518 26.70 -29.71 23.81
N PRO A 519 26.12 -28.61 23.29
CA PRO A 519 26.36 -28.16 21.92
C PRO A 519 27.84 -27.79 21.71
N LEU A 520 28.43 -28.33 20.64
CA LEU A 520 29.78 -27.96 20.19
C LEU A 520 29.71 -26.75 19.25
N LEU A 521 30.77 -25.93 19.25
CA LEU A 521 30.97 -24.88 18.25
C LEU A 521 31.55 -25.50 16.97
N GLU A 522 30.68 -25.99 16.10
CA GLU A 522 31.06 -26.62 14.83
C GLU A 522 31.49 -25.57 13.77
N PRO A 523 32.62 -25.76 13.06
CA PRO A 523 32.98 -24.92 11.93
C PRO A 523 32.08 -25.23 10.71
N GLU A 524 31.29 -24.26 10.27
CA GLU A 524 30.26 -24.42 9.23
C GLU A 524 30.80 -24.63 7.79
N SER A 525 32.12 -24.51 7.56
CA SER A 525 32.69 -24.41 6.20
C SER A 525 33.96 -25.23 5.94
N ASP A 526 34.38 -26.06 6.89
CA ASP A 526 35.56 -26.89 6.72
C ASP A 526 35.17 -28.30 6.25
N SER A 527 35.61 -28.69 5.05
CA SER A 527 35.36 -30.04 4.52
C SER A 527 35.99 -31.13 5.39
N SER A 528 37.12 -30.83 6.05
CA SER A 528 37.78 -31.78 6.94
C SER A 528 36.99 -32.03 8.23
N TRP A 529 36.18 -31.05 8.66
CA TRP A 529 35.29 -31.20 9.81
C TRP A 529 34.13 -32.14 9.52
N LEU A 530 33.58 -32.13 8.29
CA LEU A 530 32.48 -33.03 7.93
C LEU A 530 32.91 -34.49 8.02
N ASP A 531 34.12 -34.81 7.56
CA ASP A 531 34.70 -36.16 7.66
C ASP A 531 34.96 -36.54 9.13
N ALA A 532 35.61 -35.66 9.89
CA ALA A 532 35.85 -35.87 11.32
C ALA A 532 34.56 -36.06 12.13
N ARG A 533 33.49 -35.33 11.77
CA ARG A 533 32.16 -35.44 12.39
C ARG A 533 31.53 -36.81 12.14
N GLU A 534 31.66 -37.34 10.92
CA GLU A 534 31.19 -38.68 10.55
C GLU A 534 31.93 -39.77 11.36
N ASP A 535 33.26 -39.63 11.50
CA ASP A 535 34.10 -40.60 12.20
C ASP A 535 33.88 -40.56 13.72
N ILE A 536 33.69 -39.37 14.33
CA ILE A 536 33.29 -39.25 15.75
C ILE A 536 31.93 -39.91 15.99
N PHE A 537 30.96 -39.73 15.08
CA PHE A 537 29.66 -40.38 15.20
C PHE A 537 29.74 -41.91 15.07
N ARG A 538 30.63 -42.42 14.22
CA ARG A 538 30.92 -43.86 14.11
C ARG A 538 31.57 -44.42 15.38
N PHE A 539 32.51 -43.70 15.98
CA PHE A 539 33.09 -44.06 17.29
C PHE A 539 32.00 -44.19 18.36
N PHE A 540 31.09 -43.21 18.40
CA PHE A 540 29.95 -43.22 19.32
C PHE A 540 29.05 -44.44 19.11
N LYS A 541 28.67 -44.76 17.87
CA LYS A 541 27.87 -45.95 17.55
C LYS A 541 28.52 -47.24 18.05
N GLU A 542 29.82 -47.39 17.80
CA GLU A 542 30.57 -48.58 18.25
C GLU A 542 30.66 -48.64 19.79
N ALA A 543 30.80 -47.50 20.47
CA ALA A 543 30.81 -47.45 21.93
C ALA A 543 29.47 -47.89 22.53
N ILE A 544 28.36 -47.42 21.97
CA ILE A 544 27.01 -47.84 22.38
C ILE A 544 26.76 -49.31 22.04
N ALA A 545 27.17 -49.78 20.86
CA ALA A 545 27.06 -51.18 20.49
C ALA A 545 27.80 -52.10 21.49
N ASN A 546 29.01 -51.73 21.90
CA ASN A 546 29.74 -52.46 22.93
C ASN A 546 28.99 -52.52 24.27
N VAL A 547 28.27 -51.45 24.66
CA VAL A 547 27.42 -51.45 25.86
C VAL A 547 26.23 -52.39 25.68
N ILE A 548 25.55 -52.35 24.54
CA ILE A 548 24.41 -53.24 24.24
C ILE A 548 24.85 -54.70 24.26
N TYR A 549 25.96 -55.03 23.60
CA TYR A 549 26.41 -56.43 23.46
C TYR A 549 27.07 -57.00 24.71
N HIS A 550 27.78 -56.19 25.50
CA HIS A 550 28.62 -56.70 26.59
C HIS A 550 28.23 -56.21 27.99
N ALA A 551 27.45 -55.14 28.12
CA ALA A 551 27.12 -54.55 29.42
C ALA A 551 25.64 -54.64 29.78
N GLN A 552 24.73 -54.63 28.80
CA GLN A 552 23.29 -54.78 29.02
C GLN A 552 22.89 -56.26 29.28
N PRO A 553 21.87 -56.54 30.10
CA PRO A 553 21.30 -57.89 30.24
C PRO A 553 20.78 -58.43 28.89
N PRO A 554 20.94 -59.73 28.58
CA PRO A 554 21.40 -60.81 29.47
C PRO A 554 22.93 -60.96 29.57
N ASN A 555 23.71 -60.27 28.74
CA ASN A 555 25.15 -60.49 28.63
C ASN A 555 25.98 -59.75 29.70
N GLY A 556 25.43 -58.70 30.30
CA GLY A 556 26.05 -57.93 31.37
C GLY A 556 25.05 -57.50 32.45
N SER A 557 25.55 -56.77 33.45
CA SER A 557 24.83 -56.37 34.67
C SER A 557 24.55 -54.86 34.76
N ALA A 558 24.79 -54.08 33.69
CA ALA A 558 24.52 -52.65 33.70
C ALA A 558 23.03 -52.37 33.79
N THR A 559 22.67 -51.31 34.51
CA THR A 559 21.30 -50.78 34.58
C THR A 559 21.20 -49.37 34.01
N GLU A 560 22.33 -48.69 33.86
CA GLU A 560 22.41 -47.30 33.43
C GLU A 560 23.63 -47.06 32.52
N ILE A 561 23.42 -46.18 31.54
CA ILE A 561 24.47 -45.64 30.66
C ILE A 561 24.46 -44.11 30.75
N SER A 562 25.64 -43.51 30.89
CA SER A 562 25.83 -42.06 30.85
C SER A 562 26.65 -41.68 29.63
N VAL A 563 26.12 -40.76 28.83
CA VAL A 563 26.81 -40.21 27.65
C VAL A 563 27.00 -38.73 27.88
N SER A 564 28.25 -38.25 27.82
CA SER A 564 28.54 -36.82 27.91
C SER A 564 29.44 -36.35 26.77
N LEU A 565 29.15 -35.15 26.28
CA LEU A 565 29.96 -34.47 25.28
C LEU A 565 30.21 -33.06 25.78
N THR A 566 31.49 -32.71 25.97
CA THR A 566 31.91 -31.42 26.52
C THR A 566 33.03 -30.80 25.69
N GLN A 567 33.03 -29.47 25.62
CA GLN A 567 34.07 -28.69 24.96
C GLN A 567 34.67 -27.70 25.97
N ARG A 568 36.00 -27.71 26.12
CA ARG A 568 36.78 -26.78 26.94
C ARG A 568 37.81 -26.11 26.05
N GLY A 569 37.52 -24.88 25.62
CA GLY A 569 38.34 -24.19 24.61
C GLY A 569 38.34 -24.95 23.29
N THR A 570 39.51 -25.33 22.81
CA THR A 570 39.67 -26.15 21.59
C THR A 570 39.59 -27.65 21.85
N GLN A 571 39.63 -28.11 23.10
CA GLN A 571 39.57 -29.54 23.40
C GLN A 571 38.13 -30.01 23.57
N CYS A 572 37.75 -31.05 22.83
CA CYS A 572 36.48 -31.73 22.93
C CYS A 572 36.65 -33.11 23.58
N THR A 573 35.66 -33.55 24.35
CA THR A 573 35.68 -34.86 25.01
C THR A 573 34.32 -35.53 24.93
N LEU A 574 34.28 -36.74 24.36
CA LEU A 574 33.13 -37.63 24.35
C LEU A 574 33.38 -38.76 25.36
N LEU A 575 32.40 -38.99 26.23
CA LEU A 575 32.45 -39.97 27.29
C LEU A 575 31.23 -40.87 27.23
N VAL A 576 31.45 -42.18 27.27
CA VAL A 576 30.40 -43.20 27.40
C VAL A 576 30.72 -44.07 28.61
N GLU A 577 29.82 -44.11 29.57
CA GLU A 577 29.99 -44.84 30.83
C GLU A 577 28.85 -45.82 31.07
N ASN A 578 29.16 -46.98 31.63
CA ASN A 578 28.17 -47.94 32.10
C ASN A 578 28.53 -48.42 33.51
N ASN A 579 27.51 -48.76 34.30
CA ASN A 579 27.63 -49.16 35.71
C ASN A 579 27.66 -50.69 35.94
N ALA A 580 28.14 -51.49 34.97
CA ALA A 580 28.13 -52.95 35.11
C ALA A 580 29.01 -53.40 36.28
N ILE A 581 28.47 -54.18 37.22
CA ILE A 581 29.24 -54.79 38.31
C ILE A 581 30.10 -55.92 37.72
N GLN A 582 31.42 -55.77 37.73
CA GLN A 582 32.33 -56.88 37.42
C GLN A 582 32.29 -57.88 38.58
N PRO A 583 32.03 -59.18 38.33
CA PRO A 583 32.33 -60.20 39.34
C PRO A 583 33.84 -60.16 39.61
N ALA A 584 34.23 -60.03 40.87
CA ALA A 584 35.62 -59.99 41.30
C ALA A 584 36.39 -61.17 40.70
N ALA A 585 37.47 -60.88 39.97
CA ALA A 585 38.38 -61.90 39.49
C ALA A 585 38.94 -62.67 40.69
N SER A 586 38.73 -63.99 40.74
CA SER A 586 39.33 -64.84 41.76
C SER A 586 40.87 -64.69 41.74
N PRO A 587 41.55 -64.68 42.90
CA PRO A 587 42.98 -64.35 43.00
C PRO A 587 43.95 -65.43 42.45
N LEU A 588 43.48 -66.40 41.67
CA LEU A 588 44.25 -67.61 41.31
C LEU A 588 44.54 -67.79 39.81
N GLU A 589 44.24 -66.80 38.96
CA GLU A 589 44.67 -66.79 37.54
C GLU A 589 45.56 -65.59 37.18
N SER A 590 46.38 -65.13 38.13
CA SER A 590 47.37 -64.08 37.88
C SER A 590 48.67 -64.66 37.32
N THR A 591 48.71 -65.07 36.04
CA THR A 591 50.00 -65.10 35.29
C THR A 591 49.93 -65.17 33.76
N ASN A 592 48.76 -65.23 33.09
CA ASN A 592 48.77 -65.35 31.60
C ASN A 592 47.76 -64.53 30.79
N ARG A 593 47.13 -63.49 31.36
CA ARG A 593 46.26 -62.56 30.60
C ARG A 593 46.73 -61.10 30.67
N ARG A 594 47.96 -60.85 30.21
CA ARG A 594 48.40 -59.54 29.71
C ARG A 594 48.59 -59.59 28.18
N LYS A 595 47.52 -59.92 27.48
CA LYS A 595 47.33 -59.58 26.06
C LYS A 595 45.87 -59.19 25.92
N LEU A 596 45.61 -57.88 25.82
CA LEU A 596 44.28 -57.39 25.44
C LEU A 596 43.96 -58.01 24.08
N SER A 597 43.07 -59.00 24.04
CA SER A 597 42.54 -59.52 22.77
C SER A 597 41.62 -58.45 22.19
N GLY A 598 42.18 -57.61 21.32
CA GLY A 598 41.43 -56.55 20.65
C GLY A 598 40.48 -57.12 19.60
N GLY A 599 39.17 -57.05 19.87
CA GLY A 599 38.14 -57.31 18.87
C GLY A 599 38.10 -56.22 17.79
N TYR A 600 37.36 -56.47 16.71
CA TYR A 600 37.20 -55.55 15.57
C TYR A 600 36.83 -54.12 16.00
N GLY A 601 35.90 -53.96 16.94
CA GLY A 601 35.48 -52.66 17.47
C GLY A 601 36.59 -51.84 18.13
N THR A 602 37.49 -52.47 18.89
CA THR A 602 38.62 -51.77 19.53
C THR A 602 39.67 -51.28 18.54
N LYS A 603 39.83 -51.98 17.39
CA LYS A 603 40.71 -51.53 16.31
C LYS A 603 40.11 -50.32 15.59
N LEU A 604 38.80 -50.35 15.31
CA LEU A 604 38.07 -49.24 14.70
C LEU A 604 38.15 -47.96 15.55
N MET A 605 37.95 -48.09 16.87
CA MET A 605 38.08 -46.96 17.81
C MET A 605 39.50 -46.38 17.83
N ALA A 606 40.53 -47.23 17.77
CA ALA A 606 41.92 -46.79 17.72
C ALA A 606 42.27 -46.08 16.39
N THR A 607 41.75 -46.58 15.26
CA THR A 607 41.94 -45.93 13.96
C THR A 607 41.27 -44.55 13.93
N ILE A 608 40.01 -44.44 14.37
CA ILE A 608 39.30 -43.14 14.42
C ILE A 608 40.03 -42.14 15.31
N ALA A 609 40.48 -42.56 16.49
CA ALA A 609 41.21 -41.67 17.38
C ALA A 609 42.53 -41.18 16.76
N ALA A 610 43.24 -42.00 15.99
CA ALA A 610 44.49 -41.62 15.34
C ALA A 610 44.29 -40.64 14.15
N GLU A 611 43.13 -40.68 13.50
CA GLU A 611 42.79 -39.80 12.37
C GLU A 611 42.29 -38.42 12.82
N LEU A 612 41.88 -38.27 14.08
CA LEU A 612 41.41 -37.00 14.63
C LEU A 612 42.59 -36.09 15.08
N PRO A 613 42.50 -34.76 14.91
CA PRO A 613 43.50 -33.83 15.40
C PRO A 613 43.65 -33.93 16.92
N GLY A 614 44.86 -34.22 17.41
CA GLY A 614 45.12 -34.42 18.84
C GLY A 614 44.30 -35.57 19.46
N GLY A 615 43.86 -36.51 18.62
CA GLY A 615 42.93 -37.56 18.98
C GLY A 615 43.56 -38.63 19.88
N HIS A 616 42.90 -38.94 20.98
CA HIS A 616 43.29 -40.00 21.90
C HIS A 616 42.07 -40.67 22.50
N TRP A 617 42.12 -41.98 22.70
CA TRP A 617 41.05 -42.71 23.34
C TRP A 617 41.56 -43.65 24.43
N GLU A 618 40.76 -43.81 25.47
CA GLU A 618 41.09 -44.66 26.61
C GLU A 618 39.88 -45.46 27.08
N ARG A 619 40.15 -46.66 27.58
CA ARG A 619 39.18 -47.51 28.27
C ARG A 619 39.58 -47.64 29.73
N ILE A 620 38.79 -47.04 30.62
CA ILE A 620 39.10 -46.92 32.05
C ILE A 620 38.07 -47.75 32.84
N PRO A 621 38.51 -48.75 33.64
CA PRO A 621 37.61 -49.43 34.57
C PRO A 621 37.25 -48.51 35.73
N ARG A 622 35.97 -48.47 36.14
CA ARG A 622 35.50 -47.63 37.25
C ARG A 622 35.69 -48.33 38.60
N VAL A 623 35.95 -47.53 39.65
CA VAL A 623 36.13 -47.97 41.05
C VAL A 623 34.86 -48.61 41.62
N ASP A 624 33.69 -48.16 41.16
CA ASP A 624 32.37 -48.65 41.61
C ASP A 624 31.85 -49.87 40.83
N GLY A 625 32.68 -50.44 39.95
CA GLY A 625 32.27 -51.39 38.91
C GLY A 625 31.78 -50.67 37.65
N GLY A 626 32.20 -51.17 36.49
CA GLY A 626 31.78 -50.67 35.18
C GLY A 626 32.93 -50.24 34.29
N MET A 627 32.62 -49.77 33.09
CA MET A 627 33.60 -49.30 32.12
C MET A 627 33.29 -47.88 31.66
N GLN A 628 34.34 -47.10 31.48
CA GLN A 628 34.31 -45.78 30.86
C GLN A 628 35.13 -45.82 29.57
N VAL A 629 34.54 -45.37 28.48
CA VAL A 629 35.22 -45.13 27.20
C VAL A 629 35.28 -43.63 26.97
N ARG A 630 36.49 -43.11 26.75
CA ARG A 630 36.77 -41.68 26.59
C ARG A 630 37.44 -41.44 25.26
N LEU A 631 36.93 -40.50 24.47
CA LEU A 631 37.56 -39.97 23.26
C LEU A 631 37.82 -38.47 23.46
N ILE A 632 39.05 -38.04 23.20
CA ILE A 632 39.49 -36.65 23.29
C ILE A 632 40.02 -36.24 21.92
N TRP A 633 39.67 -35.05 21.45
CA TRP A 633 40.23 -34.46 20.22
C TRP A 633 40.27 -32.93 20.32
N THR A 634 40.92 -32.28 19.36
CA THR A 634 40.99 -30.81 19.25
C THR A 634 40.19 -30.28 18.08
N LEU A 635 39.48 -29.18 18.30
CA LEU A 635 38.63 -28.47 17.35
C LEU A 635 38.97 -26.97 17.38
N ASP A 636 39.58 -26.45 16.32
CA ASP A 636 39.91 -25.03 16.19
C ASP A 636 38.70 -24.25 15.65
N ALA A 637 38.04 -23.49 16.54
CA ALA A 637 36.87 -22.68 16.20
C ALA A 637 37.22 -21.24 15.74
N THR A 638 38.40 -21.00 15.17
CA THR A 638 38.89 -19.66 14.76
C THR A 638 38.52 -19.31 13.32
N ALA A 639 37.23 -19.37 12.97
CA ALA A 639 36.74 -18.91 11.66
C ALA A 639 35.52 -17.96 11.74
N ARG A 640 35.36 -17.20 12.84
CA ARG A 640 34.29 -16.18 12.98
C ARG A 640 34.77 -14.75 13.23
N SER A 641 36.04 -14.41 12.97
CA SER A 641 36.59 -13.08 13.30
C SER A 641 37.30 -12.35 12.14
N LYS A 642 36.82 -12.46 10.88
CA LYS A 642 37.38 -11.64 9.78
C LYS A 642 36.37 -10.96 8.85
N THR A 643 35.07 -10.97 9.15
CA THR A 643 34.05 -10.31 8.31
C THR A 643 33.01 -9.56 9.14
N GLU A 644 33.47 -8.72 10.07
CA GLU A 644 32.60 -7.73 10.73
C GLU A 644 33.32 -6.40 11.02
N ASP A 645 34.31 -6.05 10.18
CA ASP A 645 34.80 -4.67 10.05
C ASP A 645 34.99 -4.36 8.56
N ARG A 646 33.90 -3.93 7.90
CA ARG A 646 33.92 -3.05 6.72
C ARG A 646 32.56 -2.45 6.39
#